data_AF-A0A373V949-F1
#
_entry.id   AF-A0A373V949-F1
#
_cell.length_a   1.000
_cell.length_b   1.000
_cell.length_c   1.000
_cell.angle_alpha   90.00
_cell.angle_beta   90.00
_cell.angle_gamma   90.00
#
_symmetry.space_group_name_H-M   'P 1'
#
loop_
_entity.id
_entity.type
_entity.pdbx_description
1 polymer ?
#
loop_
_entity_poly.entity_id
_entity_poly.type
_entity_poly.pdbx_seq_one_letter_code
_entity_poly.pdbx_strand_id
1 'polypeptide(L)'
;MKKKFLFMALGVSMLGIMTGNFVKADDEVQEEESIVQPYEHQHRDVGESVYREAARAFAGGDGTENSPYEISSAEELQYLAELLSDPENRSTEYRTQNYILTADISLNDASDYENWGTERPEYDWRSIGAEATFTGVFDGNGHTISGLYQNKDLQEDNADASSDHSGLFADVYCATIKNLNLTDVYIKVSGDASKAGGIAGNAAKTQILNCTVNGTVIGYDGYYGGITGSASGTISGCEFDGTVKAVKDLKNGQSGLAYLGGITGDFSSAVSAVESDRDEKAEDFAGIVNCVNKGNIEAEKGSASAHALGGIAGSNSARITGCVNEGTVEAKVNEEDSEGTSLSAGGITGDFSVVVMGEDGILSDCINNGTVISDNANTGGITGSVYLSDPRYTVTIENCKNVGKVFSTNHYYAGIAADACIKTDSTLTVSGCTNEVDFTEGEGAGIVHHLAMQKGNVVLSDCVNHGKIVSFGQNAAGILCYTTNMGNDWNLELENCENTGDISSEVEAGGIACFTAYYKTEENANTSFAIRNCKNSGNLSSPTTNGYMGGILAVDGFMLTKTEIDGCENSGNISFTKQWVMGEADLKTENDEGEKEDASLFTLSVMGGGIVGRIGESVLLSVDADKPSKSEINKKDALVMISNCTNTGSLSYEEPQKGDGVTEEEFQKAKAEYWKPSMGGILGDCSCTNGFSVNFENCTYSTERGVGNVELPDSTLEKMAAVDQAAVNFCEFQKNS
;
A
#
# COMPACT_ATOMS: atom_id res chain seq x y z
N MET A 1 27.45 30.34 -2.01
CA MET A 1 26.30 29.94 -2.89
C MET A 1 25.99 28.44 -3.07
N LYS A 2 26.94 27.49 -3.18
CA LYS A 2 26.61 26.05 -3.39
C LYS A 2 25.99 25.33 -2.17
N LYS A 3 26.19 25.82 -0.94
CA LYS A 3 25.65 25.21 0.29
C LYS A 3 24.16 25.55 0.52
N LYS A 4 23.69 26.76 0.16
CA LYS A 4 22.26 27.14 0.22
C LYS A 4 21.36 26.35 -0.74
N PHE A 5 21.89 25.87 -1.87
CA PHE A 5 21.13 25.03 -2.80
C PHE A 5 20.87 23.62 -2.26
N LEU A 6 21.75 23.08 -1.40
CA LEU A 6 21.51 21.80 -0.73
C LEU A 6 20.38 21.94 0.30
N PHE A 7 20.32 23.05 1.03
CA PHE A 7 19.27 23.36 2.01
C PHE A 7 17.91 23.70 1.37
N MET A 8 17.90 24.32 0.19
CA MET A 8 16.66 24.57 -0.54
C MET A 8 16.13 23.29 -1.19
N ALA A 9 17.00 22.40 -1.69
CA ALA A 9 16.57 21.09 -2.18
C ALA A 9 16.05 20.17 -1.06
N LEU A 10 16.62 20.28 0.16
CA LEU A 10 16.15 19.56 1.37
C LEU A 10 14.85 20.11 1.97
N GLY A 11 14.47 21.36 1.66
CA GLY A 11 13.23 21.99 2.14
C GLY A 11 12.09 22.00 1.13
N VAL A 12 12.36 21.82 -0.16
CA VAL A 12 11.33 21.86 -1.21
C VAL A 12 10.52 20.56 -1.28
N SER A 13 11.05 19.40 -0.87
CA SER A 13 10.24 18.17 -0.78
C SER A 13 9.18 18.24 0.33
N MET A 14 9.37 19.08 1.35
CA MET A 14 8.36 19.30 2.39
C MET A 14 7.29 20.33 1.98
N LEU A 15 7.58 21.29 1.12
CA LEU A 15 6.60 22.33 0.76
C LEU A 15 5.57 21.88 -0.29
N GLY A 16 5.86 20.84 -1.08
CA GLY A 16 4.91 20.28 -2.04
C GLY A 16 3.67 19.62 -1.40
N ILE A 17 3.69 19.41 -0.08
CA ILE A 17 2.60 18.76 0.68
C ILE A 17 1.82 19.80 1.52
N MET A 18 2.18 21.09 1.48
CA MET A 18 1.65 22.12 2.39
C MET A 18 0.47 22.96 1.88
N THR A 19 -0.25 22.53 0.84
CA THR A 19 -1.50 23.20 0.41
C THR A 19 -2.73 22.31 0.53
N GLY A 20 -2.80 21.51 1.60
CA GLY A 20 -4.09 21.17 2.18
C GLY A 20 -4.65 22.41 2.90
N ASN A 21 -5.59 23.13 2.27
CA ASN A 21 -6.23 24.29 2.87
C ASN A 21 -6.79 23.95 4.27
N PHE A 22 -6.15 24.51 5.30
CA PHE A 22 -6.72 24.63 6.64
C PHE A 22 -7.87 25.63 6.58
N VAL A 23 -9.10 25.15 6.45
CA VAL A 23 -10.29 25.97 6.72
C VAL A 23 -10.38 26.14 8.23
N LYS A 24 -10.03 27.33 8.73
CA LYS A 24 -10.40 27.76 10.07
C LYS A 24 -11.91 27.89 10.12
N ALA A 25 -12.53 27.34 11.16
CA ALA A 25 -13.92 27.64 11.50
C ALA A 25 -14.06 29.15 11.77
N ASP A 26 -15.11 29.74 11.21
CA ASP A 26 -15.54 31.15 11.31
C ASP A 26 -15.08 32.14 10.23
N ASP A 27 -15.32 31.83 8.95
CA ASP A 27 -15.51 32.87 7.92
C ASP A 27 -16.77 32.58 7.08
N GLU A 28 -17.61 33.61 6.89
CA GLU A 28 -18.86 33.56 6.13
C GLU A 28 -18.58 33.17 4.67
N VAL A 29 -19.20 32.07 4.21
CA VAL A 29 -19.10 31.56 2.83
C VAL A 29 -19.65 32.60 1.85
N GLN A 30 -18.77 33.23 1.07
CA GLN A 30 -19.15 33.75 -0.24
C GLN A 30 -19.06 32.58 -1.23
N GLU A 31 -20.21 32.19 -1.77
CA GLU A 31 -20.33 31.22 -2.87
C GLU A 31 -19.60 31.78 -4.11
N GLU A 32 -18.34 31.41 -4.31
CA GLU A 32 -17.75 31.41 -5.65
C GLU A 32 -18.27 30.16 -6.37
N GLU A 33 -19.16 30.36 -7.35
CA GLU A 33 -19.55 29.32 -8.31
C GLU A 33 -18.27 28.82 -9.02
N SER A 34 -17.75 27.66 -8.62
CA SER A 34 -16.72 26.97 -9.38
C SER A 34 -17.33 26.51 -10.70
N ILE A 35 -16.92 27.11 -11.82
CA ILE A 35 -17.23 26.57 -13.14
C ILE A 35 -16.38 25.31 -13.33
N VAL A 36 -16.85 24.18 -12.82
CA VAL A 36 -16.29 22.87 -13.15
C VAL A 36 -16.57 22.63 -14.62
N GLN A 37 -15.53 22.57 -15.45
CA GLN A 37 -15.71 22.15 -16.84
C GLN A 37 -16.11 20.67 -16.84
N PRO A 38 -17.10 20.26 -17.65
CA PRO A 38 -17.51 18.86 -17.74
C PRO A 38 -16.36 18.00 -18.24
N TYR A 39 -16.18 16.84 -17.60
CA TYR A 39 -15.25 15.80 -18.06
C TYR A 39 -15.70 15.32 -19.45
N GLU A 40 -14.79 15.30 -20.43
CA GLU A 40 -15.06 14.80 -21.79
C GLU A 40 -14.38 13.45 -21.94
N HIS A 41 -15.20 12.42 -22.21
CA HIS A 41 -14.76 11.03 -22.29
C HIS A 41 -14.03 10.73 -23.61
N GLN A 42 -13.13 9.74 -23.59
CA GLN A 42 -12.46 9.31 -24.82
C GLN A 42 -13.36 8.41 -25.66
N HIS A 43 -13.75 8.92 -26.82
CA HIS A 43 -14.49 8.16 -27.83
C HIS A 43 -13.60 7.58 -28.94
N ARG A 44 -14.02 6.45 -29.49
CA ARG A 44 -13.37 5.77 -30.64
C ARG A 44 -14.40 5.46 -31.72
N ASP A 45 -13.96 5.55 -32.98
CA ASP A 45 -14.75 5.05 -34.11
C ASP A 45 -14.78 3.52 -34.07
N VAL A 46 -15.94 2.96 -33.70
CA VAL A 46 -16.21 1.53 -33.69
C VAL A 46 -17.25 1.22 -34.77
N GLY A 47 -16.95 0.25 -35.63
CA GLY A 47 -17.88 -0.19 -36.68
C GLY A 47 -19.15 -0.82 -36.09
N GLU A 48 -20.22 -0.90 -36.90
CA GLU A 48 -21.47 -1.55 -36.47
C GLU A 48 -21.24 -3.00 -36.01
N SER A 49 -21.93 -3.40 -34.95
CA SER A 49 -21.82 -4.75 -34.40
C SER A 49 -22.46 -5.79 -35.34
N VAL A 50 -21.78 -6.92 -35.53
CA VAL A 50 -22.24 -8.04 -36.34
C VAL A 50 -22.41 -9.25 -35.43
N TYR A 51 -23.67 -9.67 -35.22
CA TYR A 51 -23.98 -10.80 -34.34
C TYR A 51 -24.20 -12.09 -35.15
N ARG A 52 -23.89 -13.24 -34.54
CA ARG A 52 -24.21 -14.56 -35.08
C ARG A 52 -25.73 -14.76 -35.13
N GLU A 53 -26.23 -15.51 -36.10
CA GLU A 53 -27.65 -15.91 -36.11
C GLU A 53 -27.90 -16.93 -35.00
N ALA A 54 -28.85 -16.65 -34.10
CA ALA A 54 -29.22 -17.55 -33.03
C ALA A 54 -29.90 -18.84 -33.52
N ALA A 55 -29.76 -19.90 -32.72
CA ALA A 55 -30.59 -21.09 -32.83
C ALA A 55 -32.06 -20.77 -32.51
N ARG A 56 -32.95 -21.71 -32.81
CA ARG A 56 -34.39 -21.54 -32.53
C ARG A 56 -34.85 -22.20 -31.22
N ALA A 57 -34.00 -23.04 -30.64
CA ALA A 57 -34.23 -23.78 -29.41
C ALA A 57 -32.88 -24.32 -28.90
N PHE A 58 -32.83 -24.68 -27.62
CA PHE A 58 -31.72 -25.41 -27.02
C PHE A 58 -31.71 -26.89 -27.45
N ALA A 59 -30.56 -27.55 -27.34
CA ALA A 59 -30.38 -28.95 -27.73
C ALA A 59 -31.25 -29.92 -26.89
N GLY A 60 -31.51 -29.55 -25.64
CA GLY A 60 -32.25 -30.32 -24.66
C GLY A 60 -32.53 -29.53 -23.39
N GLY A 61 -33.16 -30.18 -22.43
CA GLY A 61 -33.53 -29.58 -21.15
C GLY A 61 -34.86 -28.82 -21.14
N ASP A 62 -35.32 -28.49 -19.94
CA ASP A 62 -36.49 -27.63 -19.68
C ASP A 62 -36.16 -26.45 -18.74
N GLY A 63 -34.86 -26.24 -18.46
CA GLY A 63 -34.36 -25.16 -17.60
C GLY A 63 -34.42 -25.46 -16.10
N THR A 64 -35.06 -26.56 -15.69
CA THR A 64 -35.13 -26.94 -14.27
C THR A 64 -33.79 -27.45 -13.77
N GLU A 65 -33.59 -27.44 -12.45
CA GLU A 65 -32.34 -27.92 -11.82
C GLU A 65 -31.98 -29.36 -12.21
N ASN A 66 -32.98 -30.23 -12.41
CA ASN A 66 -32.77 -31.64 -12.79
C ASN A 66 -32.64 -31.86 -14.30
N SER A 67 -32.97 -30.85 -15.10
CA SER A 67 -32.99 -30.92 -16.55
C SER A 67 -32.64 -29.53 -17.14
N PRO A 68 -31.43 -29.02 -16.84
CA PRO A 68 -31.00 -27.70 -17.31
C PRO A 68 -31.01 -27.62 -18.84
N TYR A 69 -31.19 -26.42 -19.38
CA TYR A 69 -31.06 -26.21 -20.82
C TYR A 69 -29.64 -26.55 -21.29
N GLU A 70 -29.55 -27.43 -22.28
CA GLU A 70 -28.27 -27.91 -22.83
C GLU A 70 -27.81 -26.98 -23.96
N ILE A 71 -26.57 -26.49 -23.87
CA ILE A 71 -25.93 -25.64 -24.87
C ILE A 71 -24.70 -26.38 -25.43
N SER A 72 -24.73 -26.62 -26.73
CA SER A 72 -23.74 -27.40 -27.49
C SER A 72 -23.15 -26.64 -28.67
N SER A 73 -23.67 -25.45 -29.00
CA SER A 73 -23.16 -24.61 -30.10
C SER A 73 -23.19 -23.11 -29.79
N ALA A 74 -22.45 -22.33 -30.59
CA ALA A 74 -22.40 -20.87 -30.46
C ALA A 74 -23.76 -20.23 -30.78
N GLU A 75 -24.53 -20.82 -31.70
CA GLU A 75 -25.89 -20.38 -32.05
C GLU A 75 -26.87 -20.58 -30.89
N GLU A 76 -26.73 -21.66 -30.12
CA GLU A 76 -27.56 -21.92 -28.91
C GLU A 76 -27.20 -20.98 -27.76
N LEU A 77 -25.91 -20.65 -27.59
CA LEU A 77 -25.49 -19.65 -26.62
C LEU A 77 -25.97 -18.24 -27.02
N GLN A 78 -25.89 -17.91 -28.32
CA GLN A 78 -26.45 -16.67 -28.87
C GLN A 78 -27.98 -16.60 -28.69
N TYR A 79 -28.68 -17.74 -28.77
CA TYR A 79 -30.11 -17.81 -28.51
C TYR A 79 -30.46 -17.39 -27.07
N LEU A 80 -29.68 -17.79 -26.07
CA LEU A 80 -29.86 -17.31 -24.69
C LEU A 80 -29.69 -15.78 -24.60
N ALA A 81 -28.66 -15.21 -25.23
CA ALA A 81 -28.44 -13.77 -25.24
C ALA A 81 -29.59 -13.00 -25.91
N GLU A 82 -30.14 -13.54 -27.00
CA GLU A 82 -31.29 -12.96 -27.70
C GLU A 82 -32.58 -13.03 -26.86
N LEU A 83 -32.86 -14.16 -26.22
CA LEU A 83 -34.03 -14.33 -25.35
C LEU A 83 -34.08 -13.27 -24.23
N LEU A 84 -32.92 -12.92 -23.66
CA LEU A 84 -32.82 -11.90 -22.61
C LEU A 84 -32.78 -10.47 -23.15
N SER A 85 -32.56 -10.29 -24.46
CA SER A 85 -32.61 -8.99 -25.14
C SER A 85 -34.00 -8.66 -25.67
N ASP A 86 -34.81 -9.66 -25.98
CA ASP A 86 -36.13 -9.49 -26.59
C ASP A 86 -37.18 -9.04 -25.56
N PRO A 87 -37.83 -7.86 -25.74
CA PRO A 87 -38.88 -7.38 -24.84
C PRO A 87 -40.02 -8.37 -24.58
N GLU A 88 -40.34 -9.27 -25.51
CA GLU A 88 -41.39 -10.29 -25.34
C GLU A 88 -40.92 -11.48 -24.48
N ASN A 89 -39.62 -11.79 -24.50
CA ASN A 89 -39.03 -12.99 -23.88
C ASN A 89 -38.22 -12.70 -22.61
N ARG A 90 -37.80 -11.45 -22.37
CA ARG A 90 -37.07 -10.99 -21.18
C ARG A 90 -37.83 -11.09 -19.85
N SER A 91 -38.99 -11.76 -19.86
CA SER A 91 -39.74 -12.12 -18.66
C SER A 91 -38.91 -13.03 -17.72
N THR A 92 -39.46 -13.33 -16.53
CA THR A 92 -38.82 -14.18 -15.52
C THR A 92 -38.46 -15.59 -16.00
N GLU A 93 -39.07 -16.08 -17.08
CA GLU A 93 -39.00 -17.49 -17.45
C GLU A 93 -37.61 -17.97 -17.81
N TYR A 94 -36.80 -17.22 -18.58
CA TYR A 94 -35.48 -17.69 -19.02
C TYR A 94 -34.32 -17.19 -18.14
N ARG A 95 -34.41 -15.97 -17.61
CA ARG A 95 -33.34 -15.35 -16.82
C ARG A 95 -33.10 -15.99 -15.44
N THR A 96 -33.99 -16.86 -14.99
CA THR A 96 -33.92 -17.54 -13.66
C THR A 96 -33.57 -19.03 -13.77
N GLN A 97 -33.36 -19.55 -14.98
CA GLN A 97 -33.23 -21.00 -15.23
C GLN A 97 -31.79 -21.49 -15.13
N ASN A 98 -31.66 -22.81 -15.23
CA ASN A 98 -30.40 -23.53 -15.19
C ASN A 98 -29.96 -23.88 -16.62
N TYR A 99 -28.69 -23.63 -16.92
CA TYR A 99 -28.04 -23.87 -18.19
C TYR A 99 -26.78 -24.69 -17.97
N ILE A 100 -26.50 -25.62 -18.88
CA ILE A 100 -25.29 -26.45 -18.85
C ILE A 100 -24.64 -26.53 -20.23
N LEU A 101 -23.32 -26.37 -20.30
CA LEU A 101 -22.58 -26.66 -21.51
C LEU A 101 -22.38 -28.18 -21.66
N THR A 102 -22.60 -28.68 -22.87
CA THR A 102 -22.37 -30.09 -23.23
C THR A 102 -21.26 -30.28 -24.26
N ALA A 103 -20.66 -29.18 -24.71
CA ALA A 103 -19.53 -29.14 -25.63
C ALA A 103 -18.75 -27.83 -25.48
N ASP A 104 -17.51 -27.82 -25.97
CA ASP A 104 -16.76 -26.58 -26.13
C ASP A 104 -17.38 -25.73 -27.25
N ILE A 105 -17.40 -24.41 -27.07
CA ILE A 105 -18.09 -23.45 -27.93
C ILE A 105 -17.08 -22.46 -28.52
N SER A 106 -17.01 -22.37 -29.85
CA SER A 106 -16.18 -21.38 -30.55
C SER A 106 -17.07 -20.24 -31.05
N LEU A 107 -16.96 -19.05 -30.47
CA LEU A 107 -17.71 -17.88 -30.91
C LEU A 107 -17.15 -17.30 -32.22
N ASN A 108 -15.83 -17.32 -32.36
CA ASN A 108 -15.08 -16.91 -33.54
C ASN A 108 -13.89 -17.85 -33.81
N ASP A 109 -13.30 -17.75 -35.01
CA ASP A 109 -11.98 -18.31 -35.30
C ASP A 109 -10.90 -17.42 -34.64
N ALA A 110 -10.23 -17.96 -33.62
CA ALA A 110 -9.21 -17.26 -32.83
C ALA A 110 -7.78 -17.43 -33.39
N SER A 111 -7.60 -17.99 -34.59
CA SER A 111 -6.26 -18.20 -35.17
C SER A 111 -5.45 -16.91 -35.38
N ASP A 112 -6.12 -15.75 -35.43
CA ASP A 112 -5.52 -14.42 -35.58
C ASP A 112 -5.79 -13.50 -34.37
N TYR A 113 -6.03 -14.08 -33.18
CA TYR A 113 -6.39 -13.36 -31.95
C TYR A 113 -5.45 -12.17 -31.63
N GLU A 114 -4.14 -12.33 -31.84
CA GLU A 114 -3.14 -11.28 -31.60
C GLU A 114 -3.39 -9.99 -32.40
N ASN A 115 -4.10 -10.07 -33.53
CA ASN A 115 -4.42 -8.93 -34.38
C ASN A 115 -5.80 -8.33 -34.12
N TRP A 116 -6.61 -8.88 -33.20
CA TRP A 116 -7.98 -8.39 -32.93
C TRP A 116 -8.06 -6.94 -32.46
N GLY A 117 -6.95 -6.38 -31.96
CA GLY A 117 -6.84 -4.95 -31.66
C GLY A 117 -6.97 -4.03 -32.87
N THR A 118 -6.71 -4.54 -34.08
CA THR A 118 -6.75 -3.81 -35.36
C THR A 118 -7.64 -4.48 -36.41
N GLU A 119 -7.76 -5.81 -36.38
CA GLU A 119 -8.51 -6.63 -37.33
C GLU A 119 -9.59 -7.43 -36.58
N ARG A 120 -10.81 -6.89 -36.55
CA ARG A 120 -11.93 -7.55 -35.87
C ARG A 120 -12.27 -8.93 -36.48
N PRO A 121 -12.66 -9.92 -35.67
CA PRO A 121 -13.19 -11.19 -36.17
C PRO A 121 -14.58 -11.03 -36.80
N GLU A 122 -15.16 -12.14 -37.26
CA GLU A 122 -16.44 -12.18 -37.98
C GLU A 122 -17.62 -11.67 -37.12
N TYR A 123 -17.67 -12.08 -35.84
CA TYR A 123 -18.80 -11.82 -34.96
C TYR A 123 -18.39 -11.06 -33.69
N ASP A 124 -19.18 -10.04 -33.35
CA ASP A 124 -19.22 -9.41 -32.04
C ASP A 124 -20.07 -10.26 -31.07
N TRP A 125 -19.70 -10.25 -29.79
CA TRP A 125 -20.47 -10.91 -28.75
C TRP A 125 -21.55 -10.00 -28.16
N ARG A 126 -22.80 -10.49 -28.13
CA ARG A 126 -23.90 -9.87 -27.40
C ARG A 126 -23.92 -10.43 -25.97
N SER A 127 -23.59 -9.61 -24.99
CA SER A 127 -23.59 -10.01 -23.59
C SER A 127 -24.97 -10.48 -23.11
N ILE A 128 -24.98 -11.57 -22.33
CA ILE A 128 -26.18 -12.07 -21.68
C ILE A 128 -26.56 -11.13 -20.53
N GLY A 129 -27.82 -10.77 -20.42
CA GLY A 129 -28.32 -9.98 -19.29
C GLY A 129 -28.17 -8.47 -19.40
N ALA A 130 -27.84 -7.93 -20.58
CA ALA A 130 -27.75 -6.47 -20.80
C ALA A 130 -29.10 -5.76 -20.63
N GLU A 131 -30.18 -6.34 -21.15
CA GLU A 131 -31.55 -5.79 -21.08
C GLU A 131 -32.39 -6.40 -19.95
N ALA A 132 -31.96 -7.55 -19.42
CA ALA A 132 -32.62 -8.26 -18.33
C ALA A 132 -31.62 -9.13 -17.56
N THR A 133 -31.17 -8.63 -16.42
CA THR A 133 -30.21 -9.26 -15.51
C THR A 133 -30.43 -10.77 -15.37
N PHE A 134 -29.34 -11.53 -15.54
CA PHE A 134 -29.35 -12.97 -15.34
C PHE A 134 -29.31 -13.32 -13.84
N THR A 135 -30.14 -14.26 -13.42
CA THR A 135 -30.34 -14.65 -12.00
C THR A 135 -30.36 -16.16 -11.79
N GLY A 136 -30.06 -16.92 -12.84
CA GLY A 136 -30.12 -18.37 -12.86
C GLY A 136 -28.78 -19.04 -12.54
N VAL A 137 -28.62 -20.28 -13.03
CA VAL A 137 -27.38 -21.05 -12.93
C VAL A 137 -26.81 -21.28 -14.32
N PHE A 138 -25.53 -20.96 -14.52
CA PHE A 138 -24.78 -21.29 -15.71
C PHE A 138 -23.59 -22.19 -15.35
N ASP A 139 -23.70 -23.49 -15.67
CA ASP A 139 -22.66 -24.48 -15.42
C ASP A 139 -21.89 -24.77 -16.71
N GLY A 140 -20.63 -24.32 -16.78
CA GLY A 140 -19.74 -24.65 -17.88
C GLY A 140 -19.39 -26.14 -17.93
N ASN A 141 -19.62 -26.91 -16.87
CA ASN A 141 -19.35 -28.35 -16.79
C ASN A 141 -17.91 -28.74 -17.24
N GLY A 142 -16.96 -27.81 -17.04
CA GLY A 142 -15.56 -27.96 -17.44
C GLY A 142 -15.26 -27.65 -18.91
N HIS A 143 -16.25 -27.22 -19.69
CA HIS A 143 -16.09 -26.85 -21.09
C HIS A 143 -15.55 -25.44 -21.28
N THR A 144 -15.02 -25.21 -22.48
CA THR A 144 -14.45 -23.93 -22.88
C THR A 144 -15.36 -23.16 -23.84
N ILE A 145 -15.51 -21.85 -23.63
CA ILE A 145 -16.01 -20.91 -24.64
C ILE A 145 -14.82 -20.08 -25.14
N SER A 146 -14.55 -20.11 -26.44
CA SER A 146 -13.42 -19.38 -27.04
C SER A 146 -13.86 -18.27 -28.00
N GLY A 147 -13.01 -17.26 -28.15
CA GLY A 147 -13.14 -16.25 -29.19
C GLY A 147 -14.21 -15.19 -28.93
N LEU A 148 -14.42 -14.82 -27.67
CA LEU A 148 -15.32 -13.73 -27.29
C LEU A 148 -14.69 -12.39 -27.71
N TYR A 149 -15.38 -11.63 -28.56
CA TYR A 149 -14.91 -10.33 -29.03
C TYR A 149 -15.95 -9.24 -28.74
N GLN A 150 -15.56 -8.18 -28.05
CA GLN A 150 -16.37 -6.99 -27.82
C GLN A 150 -15.50 -5.73 -27.98
N ASN A 151 -15.92 -4.82 -28.85
CA ASN A 151 -15.26 -3.55 -29.06
C ASN A 151 -16.31 -2.44 -29.13
N LYS A 152 -16.50 -1.72 -28.03
CA LYS A 152 -17.60 -0.78 -27.82
C LYS A 152 -17.10 0.64 -27.59
N ASP A 153 -17.95 1.59 -27.97
CA ASP A 153 -17.84 3.01 -27.64
C ASP A 153 -19.17 3.46 -27.04
N LEU A 154 -19.20 3.70 -25.73
CA LEU A 154 -20.39 4.07 -24.98
C LEU A 154 -20.65 5.56 -25.16
N GLN A 155 -21.86 5.92 -25.57
CA GLN A 155 -22.22 7.32 -25.74
C GLN A 155 -22.45 7.97 -24.37
N GLU A 156 -22.08 9.24 -24.22
CA GLU A 156 -22.42 10.02 -23.03
C GLU A 156 -23.95 10.20 -22.96
N ASP A 157 -24.64 9.40 -22.16
CA ASP A 157 -25.95 9.76 -21.66
C ASP A 157 -25.77 10.35 -20.25
N ASN A 158 -26.28 11.57 -20.03
CA ASN A 158 -26.19 12.25 -18.73
C ASN A 158 -27.09 11.59 -17.65
N ALA A 159 -27.19 10.25 -17.68
CA ALA A 159 -27.96 9.44 -16.75
C ALA A 159 -26.97 8.73 -15.81
N ASP A 160 -27.12 8.98 -14.50
CA ASP A 160 -26.37 8.23 -13.48
C ASP A 160 -26.61 6.72 -13.68
N ALA A 161 -25.55 6.02 -14.11
CA ALA A 161 -25.46 4.58 -14.41
C ALA A 161 -26.06 4.12 -15.76
N SER A 162 -25.30 4.28 -16.85
CA SER A 162 -25.48 3.45 -18.03
C SER A 162 -25.21 1.98 -17.66
N SER A 163 -26.17 1.09 -17.93
CA SER A 163 -26.09 -0.37 -17.66
C SER A 163 -25.24 -1.13 -18.69
N ASP A 164 -24.43 -0.42 -19.48
CA ASP A 164 -23.68 -0.96 -20.61
C ASP A 164 -22.39 -1.64 -20.15
N HIS A 165 -22.59 -2.79 -19.53
CA HIS A 165 -21.55 -3.65 -19.00
C HIS A 165 -21.10 -4.66 -20.07
N SER A 166 -19.85 -5.13 -19.97
CA SER A 166 -19.24 -6.02 -20.98
C SER A 166 -18.62 -7.27 -20.36
N GLY A 167 -18.69 -8.37 -21.11
CA GLY A 167 -18.36 -9.72 -20.67
C GLY A 167 -19.25 -10.76 -21.35
N LEU A 168 -19.03 -12.05 -21.03
CA LEU A 168 -19.98 -13.09 -21.41
C LEU A 168 -21.39 -12.73 -20.94
N PHE A 169 -21.48 -12.28 -19.69
CA PHE A 169 -22.63 -11.61 -19.12
C PHE A 169 -22.37 -10.11 -18.97
N ALA A 170 -23.39 -9.29 -19.19
CA ALA A 170 -23.35 -7.86 -18.87
C ALA A 170 -23.63 -7.68 -17.38
N ASP A 171 -24.78 -8.18 -16.92
CA ASP A 171 -25.26 -8.02 -15.55
C ASP A 171 -25.82 -9.34 -15.00
N VAL A 172 -25.35 -9.73 -13.82
CA VAL A 172 -25.82 -10.90 -13.08
C VAL A 172 -26.13 -10.56 -11.63
N TYR A 173 -27.22 -11.11 -11.11
CA TYR A 173 -27.71 -10.85 -9.74
C TYR A 173 -28.20 -12.13 -9.08
N CYS A 174 -27.74 -12.44 -7.86
CA CYS A 174 -28.12 -13.67 -7.15
C CYS A 174 -27.97 -14.95 -8.00
N ALA A 175 -27.01 -14.95 -8.93
CA ALA A 175 -26.80 -16.04 -9.88
C ALA A 175 -25.69 -16.99 -9.39
N THR A 176 -25.53 -18.12 -10.08
CA THR A 176 -24.35 -18.97 -9.96
C THR A 176 -23.75 -19.22 -11.34
N ILE A 177 -22.49 -18.84 -11.54
CA ILE A 177 -21.71 -19.16 -12.73
C ILE A 177 -20.55 -20.04 -12.28
N LYS A 178 -20.39 -21.23 -12.87
CA LYS A 178 -19.37 -22.17 -12.39
C LYS A 178 -18.76 -23.05 -13.46
N ASN A 179 -17.56 -23.57 -13.18
CA ASN A 179 -16.86 -24.59 -13.96
C ASN A 179 -16.70 -24.21 -15.44
N LEU A 180 -16.37 -22.95 -15.71
CA LEU A 180 -16.33 -22.40 -17.06
C LEU A 180 -14.93 -21.88 -17.40
N ASN A 181 -14.44 -22.26 -18.57
CA ASN A 181 -13.19 -21.73 -19.11
C ASN A 181 -13.49 -20.77 -20.26
N LEU A 182 -12.94 -19.56 -20.23
CA LEU A 182 -12.94 -18.63 -21.35
C LEU A 182 -11.53 -18.47 -21.90
N THR A 183 -11.35 -18.61 -23.21
CA THR A 183 -10.07 -18.36 -23.89
C THR A 183 -10.24 -17.39 -25.05
N ASP A 184 -9.15 -16.73 -25.43
CA ASP A 184 -9.13 -15.82 -26.57
C ASP A 184 -10.20 -14.71 -26.42
N VAL A 185 -10.34 -14.20 -25.19
CA VAL A 185 -11.26 -13.11 -24.86
C VAL A 185 -10.64 -11.78 -25.27
N TYR A 186 -11.37 -10.93 -25.98
CA TYR A 186 -10.96 -9.55 -26.27
C TYR A 186 -12.12 -8.61 -25.97
N ILE A 187 -11.96 -7.76 -24.97
CA ILE A 187 -12.94 -6.73 -24.59
C ILE A 187 -12.24 -5.38 -24.59
N LYS A 188 -12.75 -4.42 -25.36
CA LYS A 188 -12.28 -3.03 -25.35
C LYS A 188 -13.46 -2.08 -25.31
N VAL A 189 -13.55 -1.28 -24.26
CA VAL A 189 -14.67 -0.34 -24.03
C VAL A 189 -14.12 1.06 -23.86
N SER A 190 -14.65 2.03 -24.62
CA SER A 190 -14.35 3.47 -24.52
C SER A 190 -15.64 4.27 -24.34
N GLY A 191 -15.55 5.59 -24.15
CA GLY A 191 -16.70 6.46 -23.86
C GLY A 191 -16.97 6.59 -22.37
N ASP A 192 -18.26 6.58 -22.01
CA ASP A 192 -18.73 6.67 -20.61
C ASP A 192 -18.14 5.57 -19.69
N ALA A 193 -18.14 5.82 -18.39
CA ALA A 193 -17.62 4.89 -17.38
C ALA A 193 -18.30 3.52 -17.48
N SER A 194 -17.50 2.46 -17.58
CA SER A 194 -18.03 1.12 -17.86
C SER A 194 -17.56 0.08 -16.84
N LYS A 195 -18.19 -1.10 -16.90
CA LYS A 195 -17.77 -2.28 -16.13
C LYS A 195 -17.50 -3.42 -17.10
N ALA A 196 -16.31 -3.98 -17.07
CA ALA A 196 -15.95 -5.07 -17.97
C ALA A 196 -15.11 -6.16 -17.30
N GLY A 197 -15.47 -7.41 -17.58
CA GLY A 197 -14.62 -8.56 -17.30
C GLY A 197 -15.03 -9.77 -18.15
N GLY A 198 -14.17 -10.80 -18.22
CA GLY A 198 -14.41 -11.92 -19.12
C GLY A 198 -15.72 -12.65 -18.85
N ILE A 199 -16.00 -12.95 -17.57
CA ILE A 199 -17.23 -13.64 -17.16
C ILE A 199 -18.39 -12.64 -17.10
N ALA A 200 -18.25 -11.54 -16.37
CA ALA A 200 -19.33 -10.57 -16.21
C ALA A 200 -18.82 -9.13 -16.13
N GLY A 201 -19.58 -8.18 -16.65
CA GLY A 201 -19.30 -6.78 -16.36
C GLY A 201 -19.67 -6.42 -14.92
N ASN A 202 -20.91 -6.70 -14.51
CA ASN A 202 -21.39 -6.50 -13.14
C ASN A 202 -21.94 -7.81 -12.56
N ALA A 203 -21.48 -8.19 -11.36
CA ALA A 203 -21.92 -9.39 -10.67
C ALA A 203 -22.32 -9.11 -9.21
N ALA A 204 -23.61 -8.86 -8.96
CA ALA A 204 -24.10 -8.54 -7.63
C ALA A 204 -24.64 -9.77 -6.90
N LYS A 205 -24.28 -9.97 -5.63
CA LYS A 205 -24.71 -11.13 -4.82
C LYS A 205 -24.53 -12.49 -5.52
N THR A 206 -23.52 -12.61 -6.37
CA THR A 206 -23.38 -13.74 -7.28
C THR A 206 -22.26 -14.66 -6.84
N GLN A 207 -22.42 -15.97 -7.11
CA GLN A 207 -21.36 -16.96 -6.95
C GLN A 207 -20.69 -17.22 -8.29
N ILE A 208 -19.40 -16.91 -8.40
CA ILE A 208 -18.55 -17.26 -9.54
C ILE A 208 -17.50 -18.26 -9.07
N LEU A 209 -17.59 -19.51 -9.53
CA LEU A 209 -16.88 -20.63 -8.92
C LEU A 209 -16.08 -21.44 -9.95
N ASN A 210 -14.79 -21.65 -9.71
CA ASN A 210 -13.93 -22.49 -10.56
C ASN A 210 -13.95 -22.06 -12.04
N CYS A 211 -13.86 -20.76 -12.29
CA CYS A 211 -13.82 -20.22 -13.65
C CYS A 211 -12.41 -19.79 -14.02
N THR A 212 -12.02 -19.99 -15.27
CA THR A 212 -10.75 -19.50 -15.81
C THR A 212 -11.00 -18.54 -16.96
N VAL A 213 -10.22 -17.46 -17.03
CA VAL A 213 -10.26 -16.51 -18.15
C VAL A 213 -8.84 -16.26 -18.66
N ASN A 214 -8.66 -16.46 -19.96
CA ASN A 214 -7.49 -16.02 -20.70
C ASN A 214 -7.91 -15.03 -21.79
N GLY A 215 -7.33 -13.83 -21.77
CA GLY A 215 -7.62 -12.80 -22.76
C GLY A 215 -7.24 -11.38 -22.34
N THR A 216 -7.71 -10.41 -23.12
CA THR A 216 -7.39 -8.99 -22.99
C THR A 216 -8.64 -8.17 -22.67
N VAL A 217 -8.59 -7.38 -21.60
CA VAL A 217 -9.62 -6.40 -21.20
C VAL A 217 -8.99 -5.00 -21.19
N ILE A 218 -9.53 -4.08 -21.99
CA ILE A 218 -9.00 -2.72 -22.15
C ILE A 218 -10.10 -1.70 -21.83
N GLY A 219 -9.77 -0.76 -20.94
CA GLY A 219 -10.66 0.26 -20.43
C GLY A 219 -10.07 1.67 -20.45
N TYR A 220 -10.94 2.66 -20.35
CA TYR A 220 -10.55 4.08 -20.23
C TYR A 220 -11.04 4.69 -18.91
N ASP A 221 -12.28 4.39 -18.49
CA ASP A 221 -12.89 4.91 -17.25
C ASP A 221 -13.86 3.86 -16.65
N GLY A 222 -13.87 3.68 -15.34
CA GLY A 222 -14.69 2.68 -14.63
C GLY A 222 -13.93 1.43 -14.13
N TYR A 223 -14.58 0.27 -14.12
CA TYR A 223 -14.07 -0.92 -13.42
C TYR A 223 -13.78 -2.06 -14.38
N TYR A 224 -12.53 -2.50 -14.41
CA TYR A 224 -12.06 -3.51 -15.34
C TYR A 224 -11.35 -4.63 -14.60
N GLY A 225 -11.81 -5.86 -14.80
CA GLY A 225 -11.09 -7.00 -14.27
C GLY A 225 -11.08 -8.21 -15.17
N GLY A 226 -10.18 -9.14 -14.90
CA GLY A 226 -10.03 -10.34 -15.73
C GLY A 226 -11.28 -11.24 -15.69
N ILE A 227 -11.88 -11.42 -14.52
CA ILE A 227 -13.11 -12.21 -14.33
C ILE A 227 -14.34 -11.29 -14.35
N THR A 228 -14.36 -10.25 -13.52
CA THR A 228 -15.47 -9.29 -13.42
C THR A 228 -15.04 -7.84 -13.49
N GLY A 229 -15.91 -6.96 -13.98
CA GLY A 229 -15.70 -5.51 -13.83
C GLY A 229 -15.90 -5.05 -12.39
N SER A 230 -17.12 -5.24 -11.87
CA SER A 230 -17.45 -5.03 -10.46
C SER A 230 -18.22 -6.24 -9.93
N ALA A 231 -17.98 -6.59 -8.66
CA ALA A 231 -18.65 -7.70 -8.02
C ALA A 231 -18.97 -7.49 -6.54
N SER A 232 -20.03 -8.16 -6.10
CA SER A 232 -20.31 -8.51 -4.71
C SER A 232 -20.77 -9.96 -4.67
N GLY A 233 -20.55 -10.65 -3.55
CA GLY A 233 -20.89 -12.06 -3.42
C GLY A 233 -19.66 -12.92 -3.19
N THR A 234 -19.58 -14.07 -3.88
CA THR A 234 -18.45 -14.99 -3.75
C THR A 234 -17.79 -15.22 -5.10
N ILE A 235 -16.50 -14.94 -5.19
CA ILE A 235 -15.66 -15.36 -6.33
C ILE A 235 -14.65 -16.35 -5.77
N SER A 236 -14.71 -17.62 -6.17
CA SER A 236 -13.86 -18.64 -5.57
C SER A 236 -13.23 -19.60 -6.56
N GLY A 237 -11.96 -19.94 -6.33
CA GLY A 237 -11.21 -20.89 -7.17
C GLY A 237 -11.05 -20.41 -8.61
N CYS A 238 -11.12 -19.10 -8.84
CA CYS A 238 -11.04 -18.52 -10.18
C CYS A 238 -9.60 -18.15 -10.54
N GLU A 239 -9.27 -18.22 -11.83
CA GLU A 239 -7.95 -17.91 -12.35
C GLU A 239 -8.03 -16.96 -13.55
N PHE A 240 -7.20 -15.92 -13.54
CA PHE A 240 -6.99 -15.06 -14.70
C PHE A 240 -5.55 -15.17 -15.20
N ASP A 241 -5.39 -15.40 -16.51
CA ASP A 241 -4.11 -15.45 -17.21
C ASP A 241 -4.22 -14.65 -18.51
N GLY A 242 -4.04 -13.34 -18.43
CA GLY A 242 -4.27 -12.44 -19.55
C GLY A 242 -3.78 -11.03 -19.27
N THR A 243 -4.35 -10.03 -19.93
CA THR A 243 -3.99 -8.62 -19.72
C THR A 243 -5.23 -7.79 -19.39
N VAL A 244 -5.19 -7.05 -18.29
CA VAL A 244 -6.15 -5.97 -17.98
C VAL A 244 -5.43 -4.64 -18.09
N LYS A 245 -5.99 -3.68 -18.83
CA LYS A 245 -5.25 -2.49 -19.22
C LYS A 245 -6.09 -1.21 -19.21
N ALA A 246 -5.61 -0.19 -18.50
CA ALA A 246 -6.05 1.19 -18.68
C ALA A 246 -5.16 1.91 -19.70
N VAL A 247 -5.80 2.62 -20.63
CA VAL A 247 -5.13 3.34 -21.72
C VAL A 247 -5.46 4.83 -21.71
N LYS A 248 -4.55 5.62 -22.28
CA LYS A 248 -4.47 7.08 -22.14
C LYS A 248 -5.62 7.89 -22.74
N ASP A 249 -6.17 8.80 -21.92
CA ASP A 249 -6.90 10.00 -22.31
C ASP A 249 -5.92 11.13 -22.71
N LEU A 250 -5.90 11.51 -23.99
CA LEU A 250 -4.86 12.36 -24.56
C LEU A 250 -5.11 13.87 -24.41
N LYS A 251 -6.28 14.31 -23.93
CA LYS A 251 -6.73 15.68 -24.21
C LYS A 251 -7.16 16.53 -23.01
N ASN A 252 -7.55 15.94 -21.89
CA ASN A 252 -8.10 16.69 -20.78
C ASN A 252 -7.22 16.52 -19.53
N GLY A 253 -6.88 17.63 -18.86
CA GLY A 253 -6.20 17.60 -17.55
C GLY A 253 -7.12 17.14 -16.41
N GLN A 254 -8.20 16.41 -16.74
CA GLN A 254 -9.17 15.80 -15.83
C GLN A 254 -9.07 14.29 -16.03
N SER A 255 -9.09 13.54 -14.94
CA SER A 255 -8.85 12.10 -14.93
C SER A 255 -10.19 11.35 -14.79
N GLY A 256 -10.50 10.45 -15.73
CA GLY A 256 -11.43 9.34 -15.46
C GLY A 256 -10.91 8.51 -14.28
N LEU A 257 -11.71 7.63 -13.68
CA LEU A 257 -11.29 6.78 -12.56
C LEU A 257 -11.44 5.31 -12.95
N ALA A 258 -10.37 4.77 -13.51
CA ALA A 258 -10.20 3.38 -13.88
C ALA A 258 -9.58 2.58 -12.72
N TYR A 259 -10.24 1.48 -12.38
CA TYR A 259 -9.81 0.52 -11.38
C TYR A 259 -9.58 -0.82 -12.05
N LEU A 260 -8.37 -1.36 -11.90
CA LEU A 260 -7.95 -2.57 -12.60
C LEU A 260 -7.65 -3.69 -11.63
N GLY A 261 -8.21 -4.89 -11.85
CA GLY A 261 -7.84 -6.07 -11.08
C GLY A 261 -7.75 -7.36 -11.89
N GLY A 262 -6.82 -8.24 -11.57
CA GLY A 262 -6.72 -9.53 -12.26
C GLY A 262 -7.98 -10.38 -12.10
N ILE A 263 -8.65 -10.30 -10.95
CA ILE A 263 -9.95 -10.95 -10.75
C ILE A 263 -11.09 -9.95 -10.96
N THR A 264 -11.09 -8.82 -10.26
CA THR A 264 -12.16 -7.83 -10.37
C THR A 264 -11.65 -6.39 -10.34
N GLY A 265 -12.25 -5.49 -11.12
CA GLY A 265 -11.92 -4.06 -11.03
C GLY A 265 -12.34 -3.47 -9.68
N ASP A 266 -13.54 -3.81 -9.22
CA ASP A 266 -14.08 -3.43 -7.92
C ASP A 266 -14.72 -4.62 -7.20
N PHE A 267 -14.48 -4.73 -5.89
CA PHE A 267 -15.14 -5.68 -5.01
C PHE A 267 -15.78 -4.98 -3.82
N SER A 268 -17.11 -4.96 -3.80
CA SER A 268 -17.88 -4.20 -2.83
C SER A 268 -18.47 -5.06 -1.73
N SER A 269 -18.33 -4.60 -0.47
CA SER A 269 -19.09 -5.13 0.67
C SER A 269 -20.57 -4.73 0.62
N ALA A 270 -20.86 -3.63 -0.08
CA ALA A 270 -22.21 -3.14 -0.24
C ALA A 270 -22.92 -3.92 -1.35
N VAL A 271 -24.02 -4.57 -0.99
CA VAL A 271 -24.99 -5.02 -1.98
C VAL A 271 -25.65 -3.77 -2.56
N SER A 272 -25.21 -3.30 -3.73
CA SER A 272 -26.00 -2.36 -4.51
C SER A 272 -27.25 -3.08 -5.00
N ALA A 273 -28.31 -3.06 -4.18
CA ALA A 273 -29.59 -3.63 -4.52
C ALA A 273 -30.30 -2.68 -5.48
N VAL A 274 -30.24 -2.98 -6.77
CA VAL A 274 -31.21 -2.43 -7.71
C VAL A 274 -32.51 -3.21 -7.51
N GLU A 275 -33.53 -2.45 -7.12
CA GLU A 275 -34.94 -2.80 -6.89
C GLU A 275 -35.32 -3.52 -5.59
N SER A 276 -36.00 -2.72 -4.77
CA SER A 276 -37.01 -3.05 -3.78
C SER A 276 -37.85 -4.29 -4.12
N ASP A 277 -37.47 -5.45 -3.61
CA ASP A 277 -38.35 -6.37 -2.88
C ASP A 277 -37.68 -7.75 -2.72
N ARG A 278 -37.56 -8.17 -1.45
CA ARG A 278 -37.38 -9.55 -0.96
C ARG A 278 -36.00 -10.20 -1.14
N ASP A 279 -35.15 -10.10 -0.12
CA ASP A 279 -35.05 -11.12 0.94
C ASP A 279 -34.21 -10.59 2.12
N GLU A 280 -34.74 -10.73 3.35
CA GLU A 280 -34.11 -10.29 4.61
C GLU A 280 -32.96 -11.21 5.08
N LYS A 281 -32.35 -11.95 4.16
CA LYS A 281 -31.15 -12.74 4.44
C LYS A 281 -30.07 -12.24 3.51
N ALA A 282 -29.18 -11.40 4.03
CA ALA A 282 -27.84 -11.34 3.47
C ALA A 282 -27.32 -12.79 3.52
N GLU A 283 -27.19 -13.45 2.38
CA GLU A 283 -26.49 -14.72 2.33
C GLU A 283 -25.04 -14.43 2.75
N ASP A 284 -24.48 -15.25 3.64
CA ASP A 284 -23.10 -15.12 4.12
C ASP A 284 -22.15 -15.41 2.96
N PHE A 285 -21.87 -14.41 2.15
CA PHE A 285 -20.91 -14.52 1.05
C PHE A 285 -19.49 -14.55 1.60
N ALA A 286 -18.65 -15.40 1.01
CA ALA A 286 -17.30 -15.62 1.51
C ALA A 286 -16.28 -14.54 1.08
N GLY A 287 -16.64 -13.67 0.13
CA GLY A 287 -15.71 -12.74 -0.50
C GLY A 287 -14.97 -13.35 -1.70
N ILE A 288 -13.77 -12.86 -2.00
CA ILE A 288 -12.88 -13.47 -3.00
C ILE A 288 -12.00 -14.52 -2.30
N VAL A 289 -12.08 -15.78 -2.73
CA VAL A 289 -11.47 -16.90 -1.99
C VAL A 289 -10.68 -17.84 -2.90
N ASN A 290 -9.39 -18.02 -2.61
CA ASN A 290 -8.51 -18.95 -3.36
C ASN A 290 -8.45 -18.65 -4.86
N CYS A 291 -8.44 -17.37 -5.24
CA CYS A 291 -8.30 -16.95 -6.62
C CYS A 291 -6.84 -16.64 -6.96
N VAL A 292 -6.48 -16.80 -8.24
CA VAL A 292 -5.10 -16.61 -8.71
C VAL A 292 -5.08 -15.67 -9.91
N ASN A 293 -4.23 -14.63 -9.84
CA ASN A 293 -3.86 -13.85 -11.01
C ASN A 293 -2.48 -14.27 -11.51
N LYS A 294 -2.37 -14.68 -12.77
CA LYS A 294 -1.12 -14.93 -13.50
C LYS A 294 -0.84 -13.88 -14.57
N GLY A 295 -1.84 -13.04 -14.86
CA GLY A 295 -1.82 -12.05 -15.92
C GLY A 295 -1.17 -10.72 -15.56
N ASN A 296 -1.15 -9.81 -16.55
CA ASN A 296 -0.60 -8.47 -16.43
C ASN A 296 -1.71 -7.43 -16.24
N ILE A 297 -1.53 -6.56 -15.25
CA ILE A 297 -2.41 -5.45 -14.93
C ILE A 297 -1.63 -4.16 -15.19
N GLU A 298 -2.02 -3.41 -16.22
CA GLU A 298 -1.22 -2.32 -16.76
C GLU A 298 -1.99 -1.00 -16.80
N ALA A 299 -1.40 0.06 -16.26
CA ALA A 299 -1.79 1.43 -16.59
C ALA A 299 -0.69 2.06 -17.44
N GLU A 300 -1.01 2.48 -18.67
CA GLU A 300 -0.02 3.05 -19.60
C GLU A 300 0.43 4.46 -19.22
N LYS A 301 1.64 4.83 -19.65
CA LYS A 301 2.20 6.18 -19.44
C LYS A 301 1.23 7.24 -19.97
N GLY A 302 0.77 8.07 -19.04
CA GLY A 302 -0.17 9.14 -19.29
C GLY A 302 -1.65 8.76 -19.28
N SER A 303 -1.97 7.54 -18.82
CA SER A 303 -3.31 7.21 -18.35
C SER A 303 -3.61 7.99 -17.08
N ALA A 304 -4.01 9.25 -17.23
CA ALA A 304 -4.58 10.04 -16.15
C ALA A 304 -5.77 9.30 -15.51
N SER A 305 -6.40 8.40 -16.27
CA SER A 305 -7.54 7.66 -15.82
C SER A 305 -7.29 6.60 -14.75
N ALA A 306 -6.07 6.06 -14.57
CA ALA A 306 -5.89 4.99 -13.59
C ALA A 306 -5.90 5.53 -12.16
N HIS A 307 -6.73 4.96 -11.29
CA HIS A 307 -6.79 5.31 -9.86
C HIS A 307 -6.19 4.22 -8.96
N ALA A 308 -6.50 2.95 -9.25
CA ALA A 308 -6.00 1.83 -8.46
C ALA A 308 -5.80 0.56 -9.31
N LEU A 309 -4.69 -0.14 -9.06
CA LEU A 309 -4.37 -1.41 -9.71
C LEU A 309 -4.07 -2.48 -8.65
N GLY A 310 -4.77 -3.61 -8.72
CA GLY A 310 -4.50 -4.77 -7.87
C GLY A 310 -4.25 -6.03 -8.67
N GLY A 311 -3.38 -6.90 -8.20
CA GLY A 311 -3.26 -8.23 -8.81
C GLY A 311 -4.56 -9.04 -8.70
N ILE A 312 -5.33 -8.87 -7.62
CA ILE A 312 -6.64 -9.50 -7.43
C ILE A 312 -7.77 -8.50 -7.66
N ALA A 313 -7.79 -7.38 -6.92
CA ALA A 313 -8.84 -6.38 -6.99
C ALA A 313 -8.29 -4.96 -7.14
N GLY A 314 -8.81 -4.18 -8.09
CA GLY A 314 -8.41 -2.77 -8.23
C GLY A 314 -8.80 -1.95 -7.00
N SER A 315 -10.10 -1.94 -6.70
CA SER A 315 -10.68 -1.44 -5.46
C SER A 315 -11.29 -2.60 -4.67
N ASN A 316 -11.12 -2.58 -3.35
CA ASN A 316 -11.75 -3.53 -2.45
C ASN A 316 -12.33 -2.81 -1.23
N SER A 317 -13.49 -3.29 -0.75
CA SER A 317 -14.07 -2.90 0.53
C SER A 317 -14.54 -4.10 1.37
N ALA A 318 -14.30 -5.33 0.90
CA ALA A 318 -14.80 -6.57 1.52
C ALA A 318 -13.67 -7.59 1.77
N ARG A 319 -14.06 -8.85 1.97
CA ARG A 319 -13.16 -9.96 2.32
C ARG A 319 -12.43 -10.53 1.09
N ILE A 320 -11.11 -10.68 1.18
CA ILE A 320 -10.28 -11.47 0.26
C ILE A 320 -9.43 -12.43 1.09
N THR A 321 -9.49 -13.72 0.78
CA THR A 321 -8.80 -14.77 1.54
C THR A 321 -8.09 -15.76 0.64
N GLY A 322 -6.85 -16.14 0.98
CA GLY A 322 -6.13 -17.22 0.31
C GLY A 322 -5.78 -16.95 -1.16
N CYS A 323 -5.82 -15.69 -1.60
CA CYS A 323 -5.60 -15.33 -3.00
C CYS A 323 -4.12 -15.12 -3.30
N VAL A 324 -3.73 -15.39 -4.54
CA VAL A 324 -2.33 -15.33 -4.98
C VAL A 324 -2.19 -14.48 -6.24
N ASN A 325 -1.29 -13.51 -6.20
CA ASN A 325 -0.81 -12.84 -7.41
C ASN A 325 0.55 -13.41 -7.82
N GLU A 326 0.60 -14.02 -9.00
CA GLU A 326 1.81 -14.49 -9.68
C GLU A 326 2.19 -13.57 -10.86
N GLY A 327 1.24 -12.73 -11.30
CA GLY A 327 1.36 -11.85 -12.44
C GLY A 327 2.07 -10.52 -12.17
N THR A 328 1.99 -9.59 -13.13
CA THR A 328 2.60 -8.26 -13.02
C THR A 328 1.53 -7.19 -12.83
N VAL A 329 1.76 -6.25 -11.90
CA VAL A 329 1.00 -5.03 -11.73
C VAL A 329 1.94 -3.87 -12.02
N GLU A 330 1.67 -3.11 -13.08
CA GLU A 330 2.54 -2.04 -13.56
C GLU A 330 1.76 -0.74 -13.78
N ALA A 331 2.11 0.29 -13.01
CA ALA A 331 1.52 1.63 -13.07
C ALA A 331 2.52 2.66 -13.63
N LYS A 332 2.39 2.99 -14.93
CA LYS A 332 3.23 4.00 -15.59
C LYS A 332 2.53 5.36 -15.57
N VAL A 333 3.17 6.39 -15.02
CA VAL A 333 2.58 7.74 -14.86
C VAL A 333 3.39 8.79 -15.63
N ASN A 334 2.76 9.91 -16.01
CA ASN A 334 3.50 11.05 -16.58
C ASN A 334 4.31 11.76 -15.50
N GLU A 335 5.53 12.17 -15.85
CA GLU A 335 6.44 12.94 -14.99
C GLU A 335 5.94 14.36 -14.64
N GLU A 336 4.89 14.86 -15.30
CA GLU A 336 4.42 16.25 -15.18
C GLU A 336 3.23 16.44 -14.21
N ASP A 337 2.49 15.37 -13.85
CA ASP A 337 1.36 15.44 -12.91
C ASP A 337 1.83 15.15 -11.48
N SER A 338 2.71 16.04 -10.99
CA SER A 338 3.31 15.96 -9.64
C SER A 338 2.45 16.57 -8.53
N GLU A 339 1.20 16.96 -8.83
CA GLU A 339 0.26 17.45 -7.83
C GLU A 339 -1.10 16.73 -7.94
N GLY A 340 -1.31 15.72 -7.08
CA GLY A 340 -2.66 15.40 -6.59
C GLY A 340 -3.37 14.13 -7.07
N THR A 341 -2.78 13.26 -7.91
CA THR A 341 -3.39 11.94 -8.20
C THR A 341 -2.75 10.84 -7.36
N SER A 342 -3.46 10.37 -6.33
CA SER A 342 -3.04 9.30 -5.41
C SER A 342 -3.22 7.92 -6.06
N LEU A 343 -2.52 7.66 -7.17
CA LEU A 343 -2.51 6.33 -7.78
C LEU A 343 -1.98 5.30 -6.77
N SER A 344 -2.66 4.16 -6.70
CA SER A 344 -2.27 3.05 -5.83
C SER A 344 -2.09 1.76 -6.63
N ALA A 345 -1.07 0.99 -6.28
CA ALA A 345 -0.77 -0.29 -6.89
C ALA A 345 -0.45 -1.31 -5.81
N GLY A 346 -1.11 -2.47 -5.84
CA GLY A 346 -0.82 -3.54 -4.90
C GLY A 346 -0.85 -4.93 -5.52
N GLY A 347 -0.08 -5.84 -4.94
CA GLY A 347 -0.05 -7.23 -5.41
C GLY A 347 -1.39 -7.94 -5.25
N ILE A 348 -2.19 -7.58 -4.23
CA ILE A 348 -3.55 -8.12 -4.03
C ILE A 348 -4.59 -7.04 -4.32
N THR A 349 -4.52 -5.91 -3.62
CA THR A 349 -5.47 -4.79 -3.79
C THR A 349 -4.75 -3.51 -4.19
N GLY A 350 -5.29 -2.75 -5.14
CA GLY A 350 -4.79 -1.40 -5.41
C GLY A 350 -5.14 -0.47 -4.24
N ASP A 351 -6.44 -0.27 -4.06
CA ASP A 351 -7.02 0.47 -2.95
C ASP A 351 -7.89 -0.45 -2.07
N PHE A 352 -7.72 -0.33 -0.76
CA PHE A 352 -8.53 -1.02 0.22
C PHE A 352 -9.26 -0.02 1.11
N SER A 353 -10.51 0.26 0.75
CA SER A 353 -11.25 1.42 1.24
C SER A 353 -12.60 1.02 1.82
N VAL A 354 -12.79 1.28 3.12
CA VAL A 354 -14.05 0.96 3.83
C VAL A 354 -14.73 2.27 4.23
N VAL A 355 -15.61 2.76 3.34
CA VAL A 355 -16.11 4.16 3.38
C VAL A 355 -17.60 4.28 3.73
N VAL A 356 -18.49 3.38 3.27
CA VAL A 356 -19.94 3.45 3.56
C VAL A 356 -20.62 2.07 3.42
N MET A 357 -21.49 1.70 4.38
CA MET A 357 -22.45 0.56 4.32
C MET A 357 -21.85 -0.80 3.91
N GLY A 358 -21.41 -1.62 4.86
CA GLY A 358 -20.76 -2.89 4.55
C GLY A 358 -20.51 -3.80 5.74
N GLU A 359 -19.43 -4.58 5.66
CA GLU A 359 -18.87 -5.45 6.69
C GLU A 359 -17.43 -5.02 6.99
N ASP A 360 -16.78 -5.65 7.98
CA ASP A 360 -15.36 -5.44 8.21
C ASP A 360 -14.54 -5.87 6.99
N GLY A 361 -13.60 -5.02 6.58
CA GLY A 361 -12.67 -5.34 5.51
C GLY A 361 -11.61 -6.33 6.00
N ILE A 362 -11.41 -7.44 5.29
CA ILE A 362 -10.37 -8.41 5.63
C ILE A 362 -9.56 -8.81 4.40
N LEU A 363 -8.24 -8.70 4.50
CA LEU A 363 -7.28 -9.37 3.62
C LEU A 363 -6.56 -10.43 4.44
N SER A 364 -6.78 -11.71 4.16
CA SER A 364 -6.19 -12.79 4.95
C SER A 364 -5.50 -13.86 4.10
N ASP A 365 -4.39 -14.39 4.58
CA ASP A 365 -3.69 -15.53 3.96
C ASP A 365 -3.32 -15.32 2.48
N CYS A 366 -3.16 -14.06 2.05
CA CYS A 366 -2.90 -13.72 0.65
C CYS A 366 -1.39 -13.64 0.38
N ILE A 367 -0.99 -13.99 -0.84
CA ILE A 367 0.43 -14.04 -1.23
C ILE A 367 0.65 -13.26 -2.53
N ASN A 368 1.58 -12.31 -2.49
CA ASN A 368 2.14 -11.75 -3.71
C ASN A 368 3.46 -12.45 -4.05
N ASN A 369 3.45 -13.26 -5.10
CA ASN A 369 4.62 -13.84 -5.75
C ASN A 369 5.06 -13.04 -7.00
N GLY A 370 4.16 -12.20 -7.51
CA GLY A 370 4.30 -11.46 -8.75
C GLY A 370 5.21 -10.22 -8.67
N THR A 371 5.09 -9.32 -9.63
CA THR A 371 5.83 -8.05 -9.64
C THR A 371 4.86 -6.89 -9.51
N VAL A 372 5.13 -5.94 -8.63
CA VAL A 372 4.36 -4.70 -8.45
C VAL A 372 5.31 -3.53 -8.64
N ILE A 373 5.14 -2.77 -9.72
CA ILE A 373 6.03 -1.65 -10.05
C ILE A 373 5.26 -0.41 -10.46
N SER A 374 5.77 0.77 -10.08
CA SER A 374 5.21 2.04 -10.52
C SER A 374 6.25 3.13 -10.75
N ASP A 375 5.89 4.09 -11.60
CA ASP A 375 6.68 5.31 -11.79
C ASP A 375 6.41 6.32 -10.66
N ASN A 376 5.15 6.45 -10.22
CA ASN A 376 4.71 7.41 -9.20
C ASN A 376 3.36 6.97 -8.57
N ALA A 377 3.37 5.91 -7.76
CA ALA A 377 2.19 5.44 -7.04
C ALA A 377 2.54 4.86 -5.67
N ASN A 378 1.58 4.90 -4.74
CA ASN A 378 1.64 4.10 -3.51
C ASN A 378 1.71 2.62 -3.90
N THR A 379 2.86 1.98 -3.67
CA THR A 379 3.12 0.63 -4.20
C THR A 379 3.34 -0.39 -3.10
N GLY A 380 2.36 -1.23 -2.81
CA GLY A 380 2.48 -2.26 -1.78
C GLY A 380 2.61 -3.66 -2.36
N GLY A 381 3.35 -4.54 -1.68
CA GLY A 381 3.36 -5.96 -2.03
C GLY A 381 1.99 -6.62 -1.85
N ILE A 382 1.18 -6.17 -0.90
CA ILE A 382 -0.20 -6.65 -0.69
C ILE A 382 -1.21 -5.59 -1.11
N THR A 383 -1.15 -4.40 -0.52
CA THR A 383 -2.09 -3.31 -0.82
C THR A 383 -1.36 -2.00 -1.10
N GLY A 384 -1.75 -1.28 -2.15
CA GLY A 384 -1.20 0.05 -2.42
C GLY A 384 -1.57 1.03 -1.32
N SER A 385 -2.87 1.21 -1.13
CA SER A 385 -3.44 2.11 -0.12
C SER A 385 -4.43 1.39 0.79
N VAL A 386 -4.60 1.91 2.01
CA VAL A 386 -5.65 1.54 2.96
C VAL A 386 -6.32 2.81 3.43
N TYR A 387 -7.66 2.85 3.37
CA TYR A 387 -8.42 4.04 3.75
C TYR A 387 -9.62 3.70 4.64
N LEU A 388 -9.61 4.21 5.87
CA LEU A 388 -10.68 4.04 6.84
C LEU A 388 -11.28 5.39 7.22
N SER A 389 -12.53 5.61 6.82
CA SER A 389 -13.28 6.84 7.15
C SER A 389 -14.62 6.61 7.83
N ASP A 390 -15.12 5.36 7.91
CA ASP A 390 -16.34 5.03 8.65
C ASP A 390 -15.99 4.37 10.00
N PRO A 391 -16.40 4.95 11.15
CA PRO A 391 -16.06 4.41 12.47
C PRO A 391 -16.74 3.06 12.79
N ARG A 392 -17.68 2.61 11.96
CA ARG A 392 -18.46 1.38 12.22
C ARG A 392 -17.73 0.10 11.81
N TYR A 393 -16.75 0.20 10.93
CA TYR A 393 -16.08 -0.94 10.31
C TYR A 393 -14.60 -0.88 10.56
N THR A 394 -14.00 -2.04 10.73
CA THR A 394 -12.56 -2.22 10.91
C THR A 394 -11.92 -2.76 9.64
N VAL A 395 -10.59 -2.63 9.56
CA VAL A 395 -9.80 -3.29 8.51
C VAL A 395 -8.76 -4.19 9.16
N THR A 396 -8.69 -5.43 8.68
CA THR A 396 -7.68 -6.40 9.09
C THR A 396 -6.90 -6.89 7.88
N ILE A 397 -5.57 -6.83 7.96
CA ILE A 397 -4.64 -7.45 7.02
C ILE A 397 -3.86 -8.49 7.81
N GLU A 398 -4.18 -9.77 7.64
CA GLU A 398 -3.61 -10.84 8.46
C GLU A 398 -2.94 -11.94 7.64
N ASN A 399 -1.82 -12.47 8.14
CA ASN A 399 -1.10 -13.61 7.56
C ASN A 399 -0.76 -13.44 6.06
N CYS A 400 -0.63 -12.20 5.59
CA CYS A 400 -0.29 -11.92 4.20
C CYS A 400 1.22 -11.92 3.98
N LYS A 401 1.66 -12.35 2.80
CA LYS A 401 3.08 -12.50 2.50
C LYS A 401 3.47 -11.88 1.16
N ASN A 402 4.49 -11.03 1.19
CA ASN A 402 5.15 -10.55 -0.03
C ASN A 402 6.45 -11.30 -0.28
N VAL A 403 6.49 -11.99 -1.42
CA VAL A 403 7.68 -12.68 -1.98
C VAL A 403 8.06 -12.07 -3.33
N GLY A 404 7.13 -11.35 -3.94
CA GLY A 404 7.26 -10.69 -5.23
C GLY A 404 8.00 -9.36 -5.20
N LYS A 405 8.58 -8.96 -6.33
CA LYS A 405 9.27 -7.67 -6.47
C LYS A 405 8.27 -6.52 -6.24
N VAL A 406 8.65 -5.54 -5.41
CA VAL A 406 7.89 -4.30 -5.20
C VAL A 406 8.81 -3.10 -5.39
N PHE A 407 8.42 -2.12 -6.19
CA PHE A 407 9.22 -0.90 -6.39
C PHE A 407 8.38 0.28 -6.90
N SER A 408 8.63 1.48 -6.37
CA SER A 408 8.11 2.75 -6.89
C SER A 408 9.26 3.72 -7.12
N THR A 409 9.28 4.41 -8.26
CA THR A 409 10.40 5.30 -8.62
C THR A 409 10.36 6.62 -7.84
N ASN A 410 9.17 7.24 -7.74
CA ASN A 410 9.01 8.59 -7.19
C ASN A 410 8.00 8.66 -6.02
N HIS A 411 7.58 7.53 -5.46
CA HIS A 411 6.62 7.48 -4.37
C HIS A 411 6.95 6.37 -3.36
N TYR A 412 6.18 6.32 -2.28
CA TYR A 412 6.30 5.31 -1.23
C TYR A 412 6.03 3.89 -1.75
N TYR A 413 6.83 2.95 -1.27
CA TYR A 413 6.54 1.54 -1.46
C TYR A 413 6.87 0.70 -0.22
N ALA A 414 6.16 -0.42 -0.06
CA ALA A 414 6.35 -1.31 1.09
C ALA A 414 6.05 -2.78 0.77
N GLY A 415 6.54 -3.68 1.62
CA GLY A 415 6.24 -5.10 1.48
C GLY A 415 4.76 -5.44 1.66
N ILE A 416 4.03 -4.74 2.54
CA ILE A 416 2.59 -5.00 2.77
C ILE A 416 1.73 -3.83 2.32
N ALA A 417 1.85 -2.67 2.96
CA ALA A 417 1.02 -1.48 2.67
C ALA A 417 1.89 -0.23 2.46
N ALA A 418 1.79 0.42 1.31
CA ALA A 418 2.56 1.64 1.08
C ALA A 418 1.98 2.85 1.81
N ASP A 419 0.65 2.98 1.85
CA ASP A 419 -0.04 4.07 2.52
C ASP A 419 -1.25 3.57 3.32
N ALA A 420 -1.40 4.04 4.54
CA ALA A 420 -2.55 3.75 5.39
C ALA A 420 -3.07 5.05 6.02
N CYS A 421 -4.34 5.38 5.76
CA CYS A 421 -4.97 6.60 6.25
C CYS A 421 -6.20 6.27 7.10
N ILE A 422 -6.12 6.60 8.40
CA ILE A 422 -7.17 6.37 9.39
C ILE A 422 -7.74 7.73 9.81
N LYS A 423 -8.96 8.03 9.37
CA LYS A 423 -9.59 9.34 9.60
C LYS A 423 -10.64 9.36 10.70
N THR A 424 -10.94 8.20 11.27
CA THR A 424 -12.09 7.99 12.13
C THR A 424 -11.72 7.13 13.33
N ASP A 425 -12.64 7.00 14.27
CA ASP A 425 -12.49 6.17 15.46
C ASP A 425 -12.69 4.68 15.13
N SER A 426 -11.83 4.16 14.25
CA SER A 426 -11.84 2.78 13.81
C SER A 426 -10.48 2.12 14.06
N THR A 427 -10.40 0.82 13.83
CA THR A 427 -9.19 0.02 14.02
C THR A 427 -8.69 -0.53 12.70
N LEU A 428 -7.41 -0.27 12.40
CA LEU A 428 -6.63 -1.03 11.44
C LEU A 428 -5.73 -2.02 12.19
N THR A 429 -5.84 -3.30 11.84
CA THR A 429 -4.94 -4.34 12.33
C THR A 429 -4.13 -4.89 11.16
N VAL A 430 -2.80 -4.89 11.26
CA VAL A 430 -1.91 -5.64 10.37
C VAL A 430 -1.19 -6.67 11.22
N SER A 431 -1.45 -7.96 10.99
CA SER A 431 -0.97 -9.02 11.88
C SER A 431 -0.37 -10.20 11.13
N GLY A 432 0.71 -10.80 11.65
CA GLY A 432 1.30 -12.00 11.05
C GLY A 432 1.82 -11.82 9.61
N CYS A 433 1.99 -10.58 9.15
CA CYS A 433 2.36 -10.28 7.77
C CYS A 433 3.88 -10.32 7.59
N THR A 434 4.35 -10.82 6.44
CA THR A 434 5.79 -11.00 6.17
C THR A 434 6.22 -10.38 4.85
N ASN A 435 7.34 -9.65 4.87
CA ASN A 435 8.08 -9.27 3.67
C ASN A 435 9.40 -10.05 3.54
N GLU A 436 9.57 -10.76 2.43
CA GLU A 436 10.78 -11.55 2.13
C GLU A 436 11.76 -10.82 1.19
N VAL A 437 11.38 -9.64 0.70
CA VAL A 437 11.99 -9.06 -0.50
C VAL A 437 12.89 -7.89 -0.17
N ASP A 438 14.08 -7.91 -0.76
CA ASP A 438 15.04 -6.81 -0.69
C ASP A 438 14.56 -5.58 -1.47
N PHE A 439 14.71 -4.43 -0.84
CA PHE A 439 14.44 -3.09 -1.37
C PHE A 439 15.76 -2.36 -1.50
N THR A 440 16.27 -2.24 -2.73
CA THR A 440 17.64 -1.75 -2.99
C THR A 440 17.72 -0.34 -3.59
N GLU A 441 16.58 0.31 -3.80
CA GLU A 441 16.46 1.60 -4.48
C GLU A 441 15.19 2.35 -4.05
N GLY A 442 15.16 3.69 -4.08
CA GLY A 442 13.99 4.49 -3.70
C GLY A 442 13.78 4.63 -2.18
N GLU A 443 12.55 4.94 -1.76
CA GLU A 443 12.15 5.04 -0.34
C GLU A 443 11.19 3.89 0.01
N GLY A 444 11.71 2.87 0.72
CA GLY A 444 11.01 1.61 0.99
C GLY A 444 10.90 1.28 2.49
N ALA A 445 9.85 0.54 2.86
CA ALA A 445 9.64 0.04 4.22
C ALA A 445 9.23 -1.43 4.22
N GLY A 446 9.67 -2.21 5.21
CA GLY A 446 9.41 -3.66 5.20
C GLY A 446 7.93 -4.03 5.25
N ILE A 447 7.12 -3.39 6.11
CA ILE A 447 5.69 -3.72 6.27
C ILE A 447 4.80 -2.54 5.85
N VAL A 448 4.82 -1.43 6.60
CA VAL A 448 4.06 -0.21 6.30
C VAL A 448 5.01 0.95 6.06
N HIS A 449 4.89 1.62 4.91
CA HIS A 449 5.70 2.80 4.65
C HIS A 449 5.11 4.05 5.33
N HIS A 450 3.92 4.47 4.91
CA HIS A 450 3.29 5.68 5.41
C HIS A 450 2.01 5.38 6.19
N LEU A 451 1.87 6.01 7.35
CA LEU A 451 0.70 5.92 8.21
C LEU A 451 0.21 7.32 8.60
N ALA A 452 -0.99 7.69 8.17
CA ALA A 452 -1.66 8.92 8.57
C ALA A 452 -2.80 8.61 9.55
N MET A 453 -2.76 9.13 10.78
CA MET A 453 -3.79 8.83 11.79
C MET A 453 -4.44 10.09 12.38
N GLN A 454 -5.63 10.44 11.94
CA GLN A 454 -6.38 11.54 12.58
C GLN A 454 -7.06 11.10 13.87
N LYS A 455 -7.50 9.84 13.94
CA LYS A 455 -8.16 9.23 15.11
C LYS A 455 -8.06 7.70 15.00
N GLY A 456 -8.40 6.99 16.07
CA GLY A 456 -8.63 5.54 16.04
C GLY A 456 -7.41 4.73 16.48
N ASN A 457 -7.40 3.44 16.17
CA ASN A 457 -6.39 2.50 16.64
C ASN A 457 -5.67 1.86 15.45
N VAL A 458 -4.35 1.74 15.54
CA VAL A 458 -3.55 0.95 14.60
C VAL A 458 -2.72 -0.03 15.40
N VAL A 459 -2.82 -1.31 15.03
CA VAL A 459 -2.06 -2.40 15.63
C VAL A 459 -1.25 -3.08 14.54
N LEU A 460 0.08 -3.06 14.66
CA LEU A 460 1.00 -3.87 13.85
C LEU A 460 1.54 -4.98 14.75
N SER A 461 1.08 -6.23 14.59
CA SER A 461 1.49 -7.33 15.46
C SER A 461 2.09 -8.50 14.71
N ASP A 462 3.06 -9.19 15.30
CA ASP A 462 3.64 -10.43 14.76
C ASP A 462 4.14 -10.30 13.31
N CYS A 463 4.49 -9.09 12.88
CA CYS A 463 4.91 -8.80 11.52
C CYS A 463 6.43 -8.93 11.38
N VAL A 464 6.89 -9.44 10.25
CA VAL A 464 8.29 -9.78 10.03
C VAL A 464 8.83 -9.21 8.73
N ASN A 465 9.93 -8.49 8.80
CA ASN A 465 10.71 -8.11 7.62
C ASN A 465 12.03 -8.88 7.56
N HIS A 466 12.18 -9.70 6.53
CA HIS A 466 13.43 -10.37 6.20
C HIS A 466 14.26 -9.63 5.14
N GLY A 467 13.59 -8.84 4.30
CA GLY A 467 14.20 -8.11 3.20
C GLY A 467 15.16 -7.01 3.65
N LYS A 468 16.31 -6.90 3.00
CA LYS A 468 17.22 -5.77 3.14
C LYS A 468 16.57 -4.49 2.64
N ILE A 469 16.78 -3.36 3.31
CA ILE A 469 16.28 -2.05 2.91
C ILE A 469 17.46 -1.11 2.66
N VAL A 470 17.54 -0.52 1.47
CA VAL A 470 18.47 0.54 1.10
C VAL A 470 17.64 1.72 0.60
N SER A 471 17.38 2.65 1.50
CA SER A 471 16.63 3.87 1.21
C SER A 471 17.59 4.97 0.74
N PHE A 472 17.30 5.57 -0.42
CA PHE A 472 17.93 6.83 -0.84
C PHE A 472 17.20 8.06 -0.26
N GLY A 473 16.09 7.83 0.44
CA GLY A 473 15.32 8.85 1.13
C GLY A 473 15.84 9.19 2.51
N GLN A 474 15.10 10.07 3.18
CA GLN A 474 15.42 10.46 4.55
C GLN A 474 15.19 9.34 5.55
N ASN A 475 14.17 8.49 5.34
CA ASN A 475 13.67 7.56 6.34
C ASN A 475 13.74 6.11 5.85
N ALA A 476 13.96 5.17 6.78
CA ALA A 476 13.83 3.73 6.52
C ALA A 476 13.47 2.97 7.79
N ALA A 477 12.58 1.98 7.68
CA ALA A 477 12.29 1.08 8.78
C ALA A 477 11.94 -0.34 8.34
N GLY A 478 12.23 -1.31 9.21
CA GLY A 478 11.86 -2.70 9.01
C GLY A 478 10.35 -2.94 9.08
N ILE A 479 9.61 -2.21 9.93
CA ILE A 479 8.17 -2.42 10.11
C ILE A 479 7.37 -1.16 9.73
N LEU A 480 7.60 -0.01 10.38
CA LEU A 480 6.83 1.21 10.16
C LEU A 480 7.75 2.41 9.90
N CYS A 481 7.74 2.93 8.67
CA CYS A 481 8.70 3.97 8.29
C CYS A 481 8.28 5.37 8.77
N TYR A 482 7.10 5.84 8.40
CA TYR A 482 6.72 7.23 8.61
C TYR A 482 5.27 7.38 9.07
N THR A 483 5.07 8.07 10.19
CA THR A 483 3.75 8.35 10.76
C THR A 483 3.44 9.85 10.77
N THR A 484 2.24 10.27 10.36
CA THR A 484 1.86 11.70 10.21
C THR A 484 0.39 12.00 10.53
N ASN A 485 0.01 13.28 10.45
CA ASN A 485 -1.37 13.79 10.54
C ASN A 485 -2.10 13.33 11.81
N MET A 486 -1.32 13.21 12.90
CA MET A 486 -1.76 12.77 14.21
C MET A 486 -2.76 13.77 14.80
N GLY A 487 -4.03 13.39 14.84
CA GLY A 487 -5.09 14.18 15.47
C GLY A 487 -5.17 13.97 16.99
N ASN A 488 -6.35 14.16 17.57
CA ASN A 488 -6.61 13.77 18.96
C ASN A 488 -7.18 12.34 19.00
N ASP A 489 -6.93 11.61 20.08
CA ASP A 489 -7.53 10.30 20.36
C ASP A 489 -7.15 9.17 19.38
N TRP A 490 -5.84 9.01 19.14
CA TRP A 490 -5.26 7.90 18.39
C TRP A 490 -4.42 6.97 19.27
N ASN A 491 -4.39 5.67 18.97
CA ASN A 491 -3.49 4.72 19.62
C ASN A 491 -2.73 3.91 18.58
N LEU A 492 -1.41 3.87 18.69
CA LEU A 492 -0.53 3.09 17.81
C LEU A 492 0.24 2.05 18.63
N GLU A 493 0.09 0.78 18.26
CA GLU A 493 0.77 -0.33 18.93
C GLU A 493 1.55 -1.17 17.92
N LEU A 494 2.83 -1.40 18.22
CA LEU A 494 3.68 -2.37 17.53
C LEU A 494 4.03 -3.48 18.51
N GLU A 495 3.64 -4.71 18.23
CA GLU A 495 3.80 -5.83 19.17
C GLU A 495 4.40 -7.07 18.50
N ASN A 496 5.40 -7.68 19.12
CA ASN A 496 6.01 -8.94 18.64
C ASN A 496 6.54 -8.88 17.19
N CYS A 497 6.87 -7.69 16.69
CA CYS A 497 7.37 -7.52 15.32
C CYS A 497 8.89 -7.74 15.25
N GLU A 498 9.37 -8.29 14.13
CA GLU A 498 10.78 -8.63 13.94
C GLU A 498 11.34 -8.06 12.64
N ASN A 499 12.51 -7.43 12.71
CA ASN A 499 13.31 -7.08 11.54
C ASN A 499 14.65 -7.83 11.56
N THR A 500 14.86 -8.65 10.53
CA THR A 500 16.16 -9.33 10.31
C THR A 500 16.94 -8.75 9.15
N GLY A 501 16.28 -7.98 8.27
CA GLY A 501 16.91 -7.35 7.12
C GLY A 501 17.82 -6.18 7.51
N ASP A 502 18.99 -6.09 6.87
CA ASP A 502 19.86 -4.93 7.04
C ASP A 502 19.18 -3.66 6.50
N ILE A 503 19.31 -2.54 7.20
CA ILE A 503 18.73 -1.25 6.82
C ILE A 503 19.86 -0.25 6.58
N SER A 504 19.85 0.38 5.41
CA SER A 504 20.68 1.53 5.08
C SER A 504 19.79 2.70 4.72
N SER A 505 20.00 3.85 5.35
CA SER A 505 19.25 5.09 5.08
C SER A 505 20.19 6.28 5.01
N GLU A 506 19.89 7.29 4.19
CA GLU A 506 20.70 8.51 4.13
C GLU A 506 20.69 9.26 5.46
N VAL A 507 19.55 9.36 6.16
CA VAL A 507 19.43 10.18 7.36
C VAL A 507 18.98 9.33 8.56
N GLU A 508 17.72 8.94 8.61
CA GLU A 508 17.10 8.29 9.76
C GLU A 508 16.80 6.81 9.47
N ALA A 509 17.08 5.95 10.45
CA ALA A 509 16.81 4.52 10.33
C ALA A 509 16.38 3.91 11.66
N GLY A 510 15.26 3.19 11.63
CA GLY A 510 14.75 2.43 12.76
C GLY A 510 14.67 0.95 12.45
N GLY A 511 15.16 0.08 13.32
CA GLY A 511 15.07 -1.37 13.08
C GLY A 511 13.60 -1.81 12.97
N ILE A 512 12.73 -1.23 13.79
CA ILE A 512 11.29 -1.49 13.79
C ILE A 512 10.52 -0.29 13.27
N ALA A 513 10.69 0.88 13.90
CA ALA A 513 9.98 2.10 13.54
C ALA A 513 10.96 3.27 13.35
N CYS A 514 10.78 4.09 12.33
CA CYS A 514 11.69 5.21 12.08
C CYS A 514 11.18 6.50 12.71
N PHE A 515 10.16 7.14 12.13
CA PHE A 515 9.83 8.51 12.47
C PHE A 515 8.34 8.76 12.70
N THR A 516 8.06 9.63 13.67
CA THR A 516 6.73 10.13 13.99
C THR A 516 6.69 11.65 13.85
N ALA A 517 5.89 12.15 12.91
CA ALA A 517 5.66 13.58 12.70
C ALA A 517 4.34 14.03 13.33
N TYR A 518 4.39 15.16 14.06
CA TYR A 518 3.38 16.23 14.07
C TYR A 518 2.43 16.43 15.28
N TYR A 519 1.64 17.52 15.20
CA TYR A 519 1.26 18.54 16.21
C TYR A 519 0.93 18.17 17.67
N LYS A 520 1.21 19.15 18.55
CA LYS A 520 0.80 19.19 19.97
C LYS A 520 -0.71 19.01 20.11
N THR A 521 -1.10 17.85 20.65
CA THR A 521 -2.48 17.50 21.01
C THR A 521 -3.03 18.46 22.07
N GLU A 522 -4.35 18.55 22.15
CA GLU A 522 -5.00 19.30 23.24
C GLU A 522 -4.64 18.71 24.61
N GLU A 523 -4.65 19.54 25.67
CA GLU A 523 -4.54 19.03 27.04
C GLU A 523 -5.71 18.04 27.28
N ASN A 524 -5.39 16.76 27.53
CA ASN A 524 -6.28 15.61 27.76
C ASN A 524 -6.69 14.74 26.55
N ALA A 525 -6.01 14.81 25.40
CA ALA A 525 -6.23 13.83 24.32
C ALA A 525 -5.85 12.40 24.77
N ASN A 526 -6.62 11.39 24.37
CA ASN A 526 -6.34 9.98 24.65
C ASN A 526 -5.38 9.40 23.59
N THR A 527 -4.12 9.85 23.61
CA THR A 527 -3.11 9.40 22.66
C THR A 527 -2.05 8.51 23.31
N SER A 528 -1.70 7.42 22.64
CA SER A 528 -0.65 6.51 23.12
C SER A 528 0.14 5.88 21.97
N PHE A 529 1.43 5.68 22.22
CA PHE A 529 2.33 4.97 21.34
C PHE A 529 3.06 3.87 22.11
N ALA A 530 2.99 2.64 21.64
CA ALA A 530 3.64 1.51 22.29
C ALA A 530 4.41 0.63 21.30
N ILE A 531 5.63 0.24 21.69
CA ILE A 531 6.42 -0.79 21.03
C ILE A 531 6.74 -1.87 22.06
N ARG A 532 6.23 -3.08 21.87
CA ARG A 532 6.32 -4.17 22.84
C ARG A 532 6.89 -5.43 22.22
N ASN A 533 7.87 -6.03 22.89
CA ASN A 533 8.44 -7.32 22.51
C ASN A 533 9.00 -7.39 21.06
N CYS A 534 9.34 -6.24 20.47
CA CYS A 534 9.85 -6.18 19.11
C CYS A 534 11.37 -6.44 19.06
N LYS A 535 11.84 -7.01 17.95
CA LYS A 535 13.23 -7.47 17.80
C LYS A 535 13.87 -6.97 16.52
N ASN A 536 15.07 -6.42 16.63
CA ASN A 536 15.89 -6.10 15.48
C ASN A 536 17.21 -6.87 15.53
N SER A 537 17.46 -7.69 14.51
CA SER A 537 18.76 -8.32 14.28
C SER A 537 19.48 -7.81 13.03
N GLY A 538 18.79 -7.08 12.15
CA GLY A 538 19.39 -6.44 10.98
C GLY A 538 20.32 -5.29 11.36
N ASN A 539 21.44 -5.15 10.64
CA ASN A 539 22.35 -4.03 10.88
C ASN A 539 21.75 -2.73 10.34
N LEU A 540 21.97 -1.62 11.04
CA LEU A 540 21.63 -0.28 10.58
C LEU A 540 22.88 0.48 10.16
N SER A 541 22.82 1.12 9.01
CA SER A 541 23.90 1.99 8.55
C SER A 541 23.39 3.29 7.94
N SER A 542 24.13 4.37 8.17
CA SER A 542 23.94 5.62 7.43
C SER A 542 25.25 6.06 6.77
N PRO A 543 25.21 6.50 5.50
CA PRO A 543 26.34 7.12 4.82
C PRO A 543 26.38 8.63 5.08
N THR A 544 25.65 9.18 6.05
CA THR A 544 25.79 10.58 6.45
C THR A 544 26.21 10.71 7.90
N THR A 545 26.55 11.93 8.30
CA THR A 545 26.94 12.26 9.68
C THR A 545 25.84 12.99 10.42
N ASN A 546 24.63 12.97 9.88
CA ASN A 546 23.51 13.79 10.27
C ASN A 546 22.25 12.95 10.16
N GLY A 547 21.83 12.37 11.27
CA GLY A 547 20.73 11.43 11.28
C GLY A 547 20.61 10.69 12.60
N TYR A 548 19.43 10.15 12.85
CA TYR A 548 19.12 9.42 14.06
C TYR A 548 18.95 7.95 13.71
N MET A 549 19.70 7.08 14.38
CA MET A 549 19.55 5.64 14.22
C MET A 549 19.17 4.99 15.53
N GLY A 550 18.12 4.18 15.49
CA GLY A 550 17.64 3.41 16.62
C GLY A 550 17.52 1.94 16.25
N GLY A 551 18.06 1.05 17.09
CA GLY A 551 17.88 -0.39 16.88
C GLY A 551 16.40 -0.80 16.89
N ILE A 552 15.54 -0.07 17.59
CA ILE A 552 14.09 -0.26 17.58
C ILE A 552 13.39 0.96 17.00
N LEU A 553 13.57 2.13 17.62
CA LEU A 553 12.93 3.39 17.25
C LEU A 553 13.96 4.45 16.89
N ALA A 554 13.94 4.99 15.66
CA ALA A 554 14.92 6.02 15.28
C ALA A 554 14.69 7.32 16.05
N VAL A 555 13.45 7.84 16.01
CA VAL A 555 13.09 9.11 16.65
C VAL A 555 11.70 9.03 17.27
N ASP A 556 11.61 9.40 18.54
CA ASP A 556 10.36 9.85 19.15
C ASP A 556 10.39 11.39 19.23
N GLY A 557 9.71 12.03 18.29
CA GLY A 557 9.73 13.48 18.13
C GLY A 557 8.35 14.08 17.99
N PHE A 558 8.20 15.34 18.40
CA PHE A 558 7.02 16.21 18.23
C PHE A 558 5.75 15.85 19.02
N MET A 559 5.49 14.58 19.29
CA MET A 559 4.14 14.17 19.67
C MET A 559 3.76 14.43 21.13
N LEU A 560 4.71 14.80 22.02
CA LEU A 560 4.48 14.91 23.49
C LEU A 560 3.51 13.83 24.01
N THR A 561 3.62 12.63 23.45
CA THR A 561 2.67 11.54 23.63
C THR A 561 3.28 10.56 24.60
N LYS A 562 2.44 9.88 25.38
CA LYS A 562 2.91 8.83 26.26
C LYS A 562 3.42 7.68 25.41
N THR A 563 4.73 7.48 25.47
CA THR A 563 5.43 6.43 24.71
C THR A 563 5.90 5.33 25.65
N GLU A 564 5.59 4.09 25.31
CA GLU A 564 6.04 2.89 26.00
C GLU A 564 6.91 2.05 25.05
N ILE A 565 8.12 1.71 25.49
CA ILE A 565 8.99 0.77 24.77
C ILE A 565 9.37 -0.32 25.78
N ASP A 566 8.75 -1.48 25.65
CA ASP A 566 8.87 -2.57 26.63
C ASP A 566 9.34 -3.87 25.98
N GLY A 567 10.26 -4.58 26.64
CA GLY A 567 10.66 -5.93 26.24
C GLY A 567 11.34 -6.03 24.87
N CYS A 568 11.86 -4.92 24.32
CA CYS A 568 12.44 -4.90 22.99
C CYS A 568 13.93 -5.30 22.97
N GLU A 569 14.36 -5.97 21.90
CA GLU A 569 15.73 -6.49 21.75
C GLU A 569 16.39 -5.99 20.47
N ASN A 570 17.59 -5.42 20.58
CA ASN A 570 18.45 -5.15 19.43
C ASN A 570 19.75 -5.95 19.49
N SER A 571 20.03 -6.71 18.43
CA SER A 571 21.32 -7.36 18.20
C SER A 571 22.04 -6.87 16.95
N GLY A 572 21.36 -6.09 16.11
CA GLY A 572 21.95 -5.48 14.91
C GLY A 572 22.97 -4.40 15.25
N ASN A 573 24.05 -4.30 14.48
CA ASN A 573 25.04 -3.23 14.65
C ASN A 573 24.52 -1.93 14.05
N ILE A 574 24.87 -0.80 14.65
CA ILE A 574 24.49 0.54 14.19
C ILE A 574 25.77 1.29 13.82
N SER A 575 25.87 1.74 12.56
CA SER A 575 27.12 2.29 12.01
C SER A 575 26.93 3.55 11.16
N PHE A 576 27.57 4.66 11.55
CA PHE A 576 27.69 5.85 10.69
C PHE A 576 28.98 5.75 9.87
N THR A 577 28.86 5.57 8.57
CA THR A 577 29.95 5.04 7.72
C THR A 577 30.72 6.11 6.94
N LYS A 578 30.23 7.36 6.88
CA LYS A 578 30.90 8.42 6.13
C LYS A 578 31.83 9.25 7.01
N GLN A 579 33.09 9.29 6.60
CA GLN A 579 34.09 10.21 7.14
C GLN A 579 33.80 11.64 6.67
N TRP A 580 33.64 12.57 7.61
CA TRP A 580 33.59 14.01 7.31
C TRP A 580 35.01 14.58 7.20
N VAL A 581 35.37 15.12 6.03
CA VAL A 581 36.66 15.78 5.80
C VAL A 581 36.47 17.31 5.92
N MET A 582 37.00 17.91 6.99
CA MET A 582 36.86 19.35 7.25
C MET A 582 37.81 20.17 6.38
N GLY A 583 37.28 20.96 5.45
CA GLY A 583 38.07 21.86 4.61
C GLY A 583 38.04 23.32 5.07
N GLU A 584 38.86 24.18 4.47
CA GLU A 584 38.90 25.63 4.77
C GLU A 584 37.51 26.31 4.67
N ALA A 585 36.64 25.81 3.79
CA ALA A 585 35.28 26.34 3.59
C ALA A 585 34.28 25.94 4.69
N ASP A 586 34.62 24.99 5.55
CA ASP A 586 33.82 24.60 6.72
C ASP A 586 34.23 25.39 7.97
N LEU A 587 35.42 26.00 7.94
CA LEU A 587 35.92 26.90 8.99
C LEU A 587 35.45 28.36 8.81
N LYS A 588 34.85 28.68 7.65
CA LYS A 588 34.34 30.03 7.38
C LYS A 588 33.05 30.24 8.15
N THR A 589 33.14 31.04 9.21
CA THR A 589 31.98 31.51 9.98
C THR A 589 31.34 32.76 9.37
N GLU A 590 31.69 33.13 8.14
CA GLU A 590 31.20 34.36 7.47
C GLU A 590 30.69 34.03 6.06
N ASN A 591 29.55 34.59 5.68
CA ASN A 591 28.98 34.43 4.33
C ASN A 591 29.80 35.22 3.28
N ASP A 592 29.42 35.09 2.00
CA ASP A 592 30.10 35.76 0.87
C ASP A 592 30.04 37.32 0.99
N GLU A 593 29.25 37.87 1.92
CA GLU A 593 29.07 39.30 2.21
C GLU A 593 29.81 39.76 3.50
N GLY A 594 30.52 38.86 4.19
CA GLY A 594 31.28 39.15 5.41
C GLY A 594 30.42 39.22 6.68
N GLU A 595 29.17 38.77 6.63
CA GLU A 595 28.33 38.62 7.82
C GLU A 595 28.65 37.32 8.53
N LYS A 596 28.80 37.34 9.85
CA LYS A 596 28.96 36.11 10.64
C LYS A 596 27.74 35.23 10.49
N GLU A 597 27.90 34.05 9.91
CA GLU A 597 26.90 32.99 10.02
C GLU A 597 26.86 32.53 11.48
N ASP A 598 25.65 32.37 12.02
CA ASP A 598 25.46 31.96 13.40
C ASP A 598 25.99 30.52 13.55
N ALA A 599 27.12 30.36 14.24
CA ALA A 599 27.74 29.06 14.50
C ALA A 599 26.79 28.07 15.21
N SER A 600 25.71 28.56 15.82
CA SER A 600 24.63 27.77 16.42
C SER A 600 23.66 27.10 15.43
N LEU A 601 23.79 27.36 14.11
CA LEU A 601 22.93 26.78 13.08
C LEU A 601 23.48 25.50 12.44
N PHE A 602 24.73 25.11 12.74
CA PHE A 602 25.39 23.95 12.13
C PHE A 602 26.23 23.18 13.15
N THR A 603 25.63 22.16 13.77
CA THR A 603 26.38 21.12 14.46
C THR A 603 26.10 19.78 13.80
N LEU A 604 27.15 19.08 13.38
CA LEU A 604 27.08 17.72 12.86
C LEU A 604 27.02 16.74 14.03
N SER A 605 26.10 15.78 13.93
CA SER A 605 25.82 14.85 15.02
C SER A 605 25.53 13.45 14.49
N VAL A 606 26.34 12.49 14.94
CA VAL A 606 26.03 11.07 14.83
C VAL A 606 25.30 10.64 16.10
N MET A 607 24.02 10.30 15.97
CA MET A 607 23.17 9.92 17.09
C MET A 607 22.65 8.51 16.91
N GLY A 608 23.20 7.58 17.70
CA GLY A 608 22.86 6.17 17.64
C GLY A 608 22.43 5.65 19.00
N GLY A 609 21.24 5.04 19.05
CA GLY A 609 20.75 4.33 20.21
C GLY A 609 20.54 2.86 19.91
N GLY A 610 21.05 1.98 20.78
CA GLY A 610 20.80 0.55 20.63
C GLY A 610 19.31 0.20 20.68
N ILE A 611 18.48 0.99 21.37
CA ILE A 611 17.01 0.88 21.35
C ILE A 611 16.39 2.10 20.68
N VAL A 612 16.63 3.30 21.24
CA VAL A 612 16.04 4.57 20.76
C VAL A 612 17.13 5.52 20.32
N GLY A 613 17.08 5.97 19.06
CA GLY A 613 18.05 6.93 18.51
C GLY A 613 17.95 8.28 19.22
N ARG A 614 16.78 8.93 19.18
CA ARG A 614 16.57 10.24 19.80
C ARG A 614 15.16 10.42 20.37
N ILE A 615 15.07 11.19 21.46
CA ILE A 615 13.82 11.71 22.02
C ILE A 615 13.88 13.25 22.09
N GLY A 616 13.00 13.97 21.39
CA GLY A 616 12.95 15.44 21.48
C GLY A 616 12.22 16.21 20.39
N GLU A 617 12.19 17.53 20.52
CA GLU A 617 11.36 18.45 19.70
C GLU A 617 11.93 18.79 18.31
N SER A 618 13.15 18.36 17.94
CA SER A 618 13.82 18.86 16.73
C SER A 618 14.13 17.75 15.72
N VAL A 619 13.60 17.88 14.49
CA VAL A 619 13.96 17.02 13.33
C VAL A 619 15.26 17.48 12.67
N LEU A 620 15.51 18.80 12.62
CA LEU A 620 16.47 19.35 11.66
C LEU A 620 17.83 19.62 12.29
N LEU A 621 18.75 18.66 12.08
CA LEU A 621 20.19 18.86 11.85
C LEU A 621 21.00 19.75 12.81
N SER A 622 20.44 20.16 13.95
CA SER A 622 21.11 21.04 14.90
C SER A 622 20.78 20.62 16.34
N VAL A 623 21.82 20.15 17.01
CA VAL A 623 21.88 19.87 18.46
C VAL A 623 21.92 21.14 19.30
N ASP A 624 22.08 22.32 18.71
CA ASP A 624 22.23 23.57 19.47
C ASP A 624 20.89 24.16 19.96
N ALA A 625 19.76 23.62 19.50
CA ALA A 625 18.45 23.90 20.10
C ALA A 625 18.21 23.12 21.41
N ASP A 626 18.98 22.04 21.65
CA ASP A 626 18.76 21.14 22.78
C ASP A 626 19.47 21.64 24.04
N LYS A 627 18.72 21.69 25.15
CA LYS A 627 19.24 22.01 26.47
C LYS A 627 19.01 20.82 27.40
N PRO A 628 19.84 19.78 27.36
CA PRO A 628 19.60 18.55 28.11
C PRO A 628 19.35 18.86 29.59
N SER A 629 18.24 18.35 30.14
CA SER A 629 17.94 18.47 31.56
C SER A 629 18.11 17.13 32.27
N LYS A 630 19.11 17.06 33.16
CA LYS A 630 19.36 15.88 33.99
C LYS A 630 18.16 15.46 34.85
N SER A 631 17.28 16.40 35.22
CA SER A 631 16.09 16.11 36.04
C SER A 631 14.98 15.40 35.28
N GLU A 632 15.02 15.43 33.94
CA GLU A 632 14.02 14.77 33.09
C GLU A 632 14.42 13.34 32.72
N ILE A 633 15.61 12.88 33.14
CA ILE A 633 16.04 11.48 33.05
C ILE A 633 15.74 10.75 34.36
N ASN A 634 15.20 9.53 34.28
CA ASN A 634 14.73 8.71 35.39
C ASN A 634 13.62 9.37 36.22
N LYS A 635 12.81 10.21 35.57
CA LYS A 635 11.63 10.81 36.19
C LYS A 635 10.55 9.73 36.32
N LYS A 636 9.97 9.56 37.50
CA LYS A 636 8.98 8.50 37.76
C LYS A 636 7.78 8.54 36.80
N ASP A 637 7.28 9.74 36.56
CA ASP A 637 6.14 9.99 35.65
C ASP A 637 6.68 10.59 34.34
N ALA A 638 7.72 9.96 33.77
CA ALA A 638 8.29 10.37 32.51
C ALA A 638 7.29 10.19 31.36
N LEU A 639 7.48 11.01 30.32
CA LEU A 639 6.70 10.92 29.10
C LEU A 639 6.98 9.62 28.34
N VAL A 640 8.27 9.26 28.25
CA VAL A 640 8.73 8.04 27.58
C VAL A 640 9.23 7.04 28.62
N MET A 641 8.67 5.84 28.60
CA MET A 641 9.06 4.71 29.44
C MET A 641 9.80 3.69 28.59
N ILE A 642 11.05 3.38 28.93
CA ILE A 642 11.84 2.34 28.27
C ILE A 642 12.15 1.26 29.31
N SER A 643 11.53 0.10 29.18
CA SER A 643 11.62 -0.97 30.17
C SER A 643 11.96 -2.32 29.56
N ASN A 644 12.67 -3.16 30.33
CA ASN A 644 12.98 -4.54 29.97
C ASN A 644 13.68 -4.70 28.61
N CYS A 645 14.35 -3.65 28.13
CA CYS A 645 14.97 -3.62 26.81
C CYS A 645 16.42 -4.08 26.85
N THR A 646 16.87 -4.74 25.79
CA THR A 646 18.23 -5.28 25.71
C THR A 646 18.90 -4.91 24.40
N ASN A 647 20.09 -4.32 24.48
CA ASN A 647 20.96 -4.11 23.32
C ASN A 647 22.26 -4.92 23.43
N THR A 648 22.50 -5.76 22.43
CA THR A 648 23.79 -6.48 22.26
C THR A 648 24.58 -5.97 21.06
N GLY A 649 23.92 -5.27 20.13
CA GLY A 649 24.53 -4.70 18.93
C GLY A 649 25.61 -3.67 19.24
N SER A 650 26.65 -3.63 18.39
CA SER A 650 27.71 -2.63 18.52
C SER A 650 27.31 -1.30 17.87
N LEU A 651 27.84 -0.21 18.42
CA LEU A 651 27.64 1.15 17.94
C LEU A 651 28.98 1.66 17.40
N SER A 652 29.01 2.15 16.16
CA SER A 652 30.22 2.69 15.55
C SER A 652 29.93 3.93 14.71
N TYR A 653 30.96 4.76 14.55
CA TYR A 653 30.94 5.91 13.67
C TYR A 653 32.35 6.25 13.20
N GLU A 654 32.44 6.88 12.05
CA GLU A 654 33.70 7.38 11.52
C GLU A 654 34.03 8.77 12.07
N GLU A 655 35.24 8.93 12.62
CA GLU A 655 35.72 10.21 13.15
C GLU A 655 36.02 11.22 12.03
N PRO A 656 35.79 12.53 12.25
CA PRO A 656 36.17 13.55 11.28
C PRO A 656 37.67 13.53 10.97
N GLN A 657 38.02 13.90 9.74
CA GLN A 657 39.40 14.03 9.28
C GLN A 657 39.71 15.47 8.88
N LYS A 658 40.99 15.84 9.06
CA LYS A 658 41.50 17.14 8.61
C LYS A 658 41.64 17.16 7.09
N GLY A 659 40.98 18.10 6.44
CA GLY A 659 41.11 18.35 5.01
C GLY A 659 42.30 19.25 4.65
N ASP A 660 42.55 19.35 3.35
CA ASP A 660 43.63 20.18 2.81
C ASP A 660 43.40 21.67 3.13
N GLY A 661 44.49 22.37 3.49
CA GLY A 661 44.45 23.80 3.84
C GLY A 661 44.07 24.11 5.28
N VAL A 662 43.59 23.12 6.05
CA VAL A 662 43.26 23.27 7.47
C VAL A 662 44.45 22.93 8.36
N THR A 663 44.79 23.80 9.30
CA THR A 663 45.81 23.48 10.32
C THR A 663 45.27 22.51 11.37
N GLU A 664 46.14 21.81 12.08
CA GLU A 664 45.71 20.90 13.16
C GLU A 664 44.95 21.63 14.26
N GLU A 665 45.36 22.85 14.59
CA GLU A 665 44.71 23.66 15.62
C GLU A 665 43.29 24.08 15.20
N GLU A 666 43.12 24.52 13.96
CA GLU A 666 41.80 24.84 13.39
C GLU A 666 40.89 23.63 13.34
N PHE A 667 41.43 22.46 12.93
CA PHE A 667 40.69 21.21 12.91
C PHE A 667 40.20 20.81 14.31
N GLN A 668 41.08 20.80 15.32
CA GLN A 668 40.68 20.42 16.68
C GLN A 668 39.66 21.40 17.27
N LYS A 669 39.80 22.70 16.99
CA LYS A 669 38.84 23.71 17.42
C LYS A 669 37.47 23.50 16.76
N ALA A 670 37.43 23.35 15.44
CA ALA A 670 36.20 23.12 14.70
C ALA A 670 35.53 21.80 15.08
N LYS A 671 36.32 20.74 15.31
CA LYS A 671 35.81 19.46 15.82
C LYS A 671 35.14 19.63 17.18
N ALA A 672 35.76 20.34 18.12
CA ALA A 672 35.18 20.57 19.44
C ALA A 672 33.91 21.41 19.40
N GLU A 673 33.76 22.27 18.39
CA GLU A 673 32.60 23.17 18.23
C GLU A 673 31.44 22.50 17.49
N TYR A 674 31.72 21.78 16.40
CA TYR A 674 30.71 21.33 15.43
C TYR A 674 30.50 19.82 15.38
N TRP A 675 31.24 19.00 16.13
CA TRP A 675 31.09 17.54 16.14
C TRP A 675 30.62 17.04 17.49
N LYS A 676 29.39 16.53 17.56
CA LYS A 676 28.81 15.95 18.78
C LYS A 676 28.37 14.50 18.53
N PRO A 677 29.22 13.50 18.83
CA PRO A 677 28.82 12.10 18.77
C PRO A 677 28.00 11.72 20.01
N SER A 678 26.88 11.04 19.81
CA SER A 678 26.00 10.57 20.87
C SER A 678 25.58 9.11 20.62
N MET A 679 26.37 8.18 21.13
CA MET A 679 26.17 6.74 20.92
C MET A 679 25.88 6.03 22.23
N GLY A 680 24.64 5.63 22.46
CA GLY A 680 24.18 4.98 23.70
C GLY A 680 23.60 3.60 23.46
N GLY A 681 23.90 2.66 24.37
CA GLY A 681 23.41 1.29 24.29
C GLY A 681 21.89 1.17 24.37
N ILE A 682 21.21 2.11 25.02
CA ILE A 682 19.76 2.17 25.08
C ILE A 682 19.26 3.41 24.36
N LEU A 683 19.74 4.59 24.75
CA LEU A 683 19.30 5.87 24.22
C LEU A 683 20.47 6.64 23.62
N GLY A 684 20.36 7.05 22.36
CA GLY A 684 21.35 7.89 21.71
C GLY A 684 21.39 9.29 22.32
N ASP A 685 20.31 10.07 22.17
CA ASP A 685 20.22 11.43 22.73
C ASP A 685 18.80 11.81 23.22
N CYS A 686 18.72 12.79 24.11
CA CYS A 686 17.48 13.41 24.54
C CYS A 686 17.62 14.92 24.74
N SER A 687 16.76 15.69 24.08
CA SER A 687 16.63 17.14 24.32
C SER A 687 16.13 17.41 25.75
N CYS A 688 15.26 16.53 26.26
CA CYS A 688 14.84 16.45 27.67
C CYS A 688 14.37 17.80 28.25
N THR A 689 13.66 18.58 27.45
CA THR A 689 13.06 19.87 27.79
C THR A 689 11.65 19.96 27.20
N ASN A 690 10.91 21.03 27.52
CA ASN A 690 9.59 21.30 26.94
C ASN A 690 8.55 20.16 27.10
N GLY A 691 8.71 19.32 28.13
CA GLY A 691 7.81 18.20 28.42
C GLY A 691 8.39 16.81 28.10
N PHE A 692 9.45 16.75 27.30
CA PHE A 692 10.16 15.49 27.03
C PHE A 692 10.92 15.04 28.27
N SER A 693 10.67 13.80 28.68
CA SER A 693 11.31 13.15 29.83
C SER A 693 11.33 11.63 29.62
N VAL A 694 12.32 10.96 30.20
CA VAL A 694 12.58 9.54 29.99
C VAL A 694 12.76 8.83 31.32
N ASN A 695 12.23 7.62 31.44
CA ASN A 695 12.52 6.70 32.54
C ASN A 695 13.00 5.36 31.99
N PHE A 696 13.99 4.78 32.67
CA PHE A 696 14.55 3.49 32.32
C PHE A 696 14.31 2.49 33.45
N GLU A 697 13.82 1.30 33.10
CA GLU A 697 13.62 0.22 34.07
C GLU A 697 14.13 -1.12 33.52
N ASN A 698 15.07 -1.78 34.21
CA ASN A 698 15.54 -3.12 33.85
C ASN A 698 16.09 -3.24 32.41
N CYS A 699 16.84 -2.24 31.95
CA CYS A 699 17.44 -2.24 30.61
C CYS A 699 18.92 -2.62 30.65
N THR A 700 19.36 -3.44 29.70
CA THR A 700 20.74 -3.94 29.62
C THR A 700 21.43 -3.64 28.28
N TYR A 701 22.74 -3.37 28.31
CA TYR A 701 23.49 -3.00 27.10
C TYR A 701 24.95 -3.48 27.08
N SER A 702 25.54 -3.67 25.90
CA SER A 702 26.93 -4.10 25.70
C SER A 702 27.96 -2.97 25.46
N THR A 703 27.49 -1.76 25.19
CA THR A 703 28.28 -0.60 24.73
C THR A 703 28.99 0.12 25.88
N GLU A 704 29.76 1.18 25.57
CA GLU A 704 30.52 1.89 26.62
C GLU A 704 29.59 2.50 27.69
N ARG A 705 28.53 3.17 27.23
CA ARG A 705 27.48 3.84 28.00
C ARG A 705 26.08 3.40 27.55
N GLY A 706 25.11 3.50 28.44
CA GLY A 706 23.69 3.24 28.14
C GLY A 706 23.01 4.47 27.51
N VAL A 707 23.27 5.66 28.04
CA VAL A 707 22.89 6.94 27.44
C VAL A 707 24.09 7.59 26.74
N GLY A 708 23.95 7.85 25.44
CA GLY A 708 25.03 8.36 24.59
C GLY A 708 25.45 9.79 24.93
N ASN A 709 24.47 10.66 25.20
CA ASN A 709 24.75 12.06 25.53
C ASN A 709 25.51 12.14 26.86
N VAL A 710 26.71 12.70 26.81
CA VAL A 710 27.63 12.70 27.95
C VAL A 710 27.17 13.59 29.11
N GLU A 711 26.29 14.54 28.85
CA GLU A 711 25.71 15.44 29.84
C GLU A 711 24.57 14.80 30.61
N LEU A 712 23.97 13.71 30.11
CA LEU A 712 22.87 13.00 30.74
C LEU A 712 23.37 11.84 31.63
N PRO A 713 22.65 11.53 32.73
CA PRO A 713 23.03 10.45 33.64
C PRO A 713 22.74 9.06 33.05
N ASP A 714 23.59 8.10 33.42
CA ASP A 714 23.55 6.69 32.97
C ASP A 714 23.31 5.71 34.13
N SER A 715 23.09 6.23 35.35
CA SER A 715 23.25 5.48 36.60
C SER A 715 22.19 4.41 36.89
N THR A 716 21.12 4.32 36.10
CA THR A 716 20.01 3.36 36.27
C THR A 716 20.05 2.22 35.25
N LEU A 717 20.97 2.27 34.30
CA LEU A 717 21.11 1.26 33.25
C LEU A 717 22.22 0.26 33.60
N GLU A 718 21.99 -1.02 33.30
CA GLU A 718 22.92 -2.09 33.62
C GLU A 718 23.79 -2.47 32.41
N LYS A 719 25.09 -2.18 32.50
CA LYS A 719 26.06 -2.65 31.50
C LYS A 719 26.26 -4.15 31.67
N MET A 720 26.12 -4.91 30.60
CA MET A 720 26.42 -6.34 30.59
C MET A 720 27.89 -6.56 30.96
N ALA A 721 28.13 -7.49 31.88
CA ALA A 721 29.49 -7.92 32.17
C ALA A 721 30.13 -8.43 30.89
N ALA A 722 31.36 -8.02 30.59
CA ALA A 722 32.12 -8.59 29.49
C ALA A 722 32.20 -10.10 29.74
N VAL A 723 31.41 -10.88 28.99
CA VAL A 723 31.56 -12.32 28.97
C VAL A 723 32.89 -12.54 28.29
N ASP A 724 33.88 -12.93 29.08
CA ASP A 724 35.21 -13.27 28.60
C ASP A 724 35.02 -14.36 27.52
N GLN A 725 35.14 -13.98 26.25
CA GLN A 725 34.86 -14.84 25.10
C GLN A 725 35.77 -16.09 25.08
N ALA A 726 36.79 -16.10 25.94
CA ALA A 726 37.63 -17.26 26.25
C ALA A 726 36.90 -18.36 27.06
N ALA A 727 35.89 -18.05 27.87
CA ALA A 727 35.19 -19.01 28.71
C ALA A 727 34.07 -19.78 27.98
N VAL A 728 33.43 -19.16 26.99
CA VAL A 728 32.38 -19.81 26.16
C VAL A 728 32.99 -20.91 25.28
N ASN A 729 34.17 -20.66 24.70
CA ASN A 729 34.93 -21.67 23.94
C ASN A 729 35.40 -22.85 24.81
N PHE A 730 35.54 -22.68 26.14
CA PHE A 730 35.96 -23.76 27.04
C PHE A 730 34.81 -24.71 27.40
N CYS A 731 33.57 -24.22 27.44
CA CYS A 731 32.38 -25.04 27.69
C CYS A 731 31.92 -25.84 26.47
N GLU A 732 32.11 -25.34 25.24
CA GLU A 732 31.84 -26.12 24.02
C GLU A 732 32.88 -27.23 23.80
N PHE A 733 34.14 -27.02 24.19
CA PHE A 733 35.18 -28.06 24.09
C PHE A 733 34.96 -29.24 25.04
N GLN A 734 34.29 -29.04 26.19
CA GLN A 734 33.98 -30.13 27.14
C GLN A 734 32.69 -30.90 26.82
N LYS A 735 31.85 -30.42 25.89
CA LYS A 735 30.69 -31.20 25.39
C LYS A 735 31.04 -32.12 24.22
N ASN A 736 32.20 -31.94 23.60
CA ASN A 736 32.70 -32.73 22.46
C ASN A 736 33.92 -33.61 22.78
N SER A 737 34.20 -33.87 24.07
CA SER A 737 35.18 -34.84 24.56
C SER A 737 34.51 -35.83 25.49
#